data_AF-A0A212T9Y1-F1
#
_entry.id   AF-A0A212T9Y1-F1
#
_cell.length_a   1.000
_cell.length_b   1.000
_cell.length_c   1.000
_cell.angle_alpha   90.00
_cell.angle_beta   90.00
_cell.angle_gamma   90.00
#
_symmetry.space_group_name_H-M   'P 1'
#
loop_
_entity.id
_entity.type
_entity.pdbx_description
1 polymer ?
#
loop_
_entity_poly.entity_id
_entity_poly.type
_entity_poly.pdbx_seq_one_letter_code
_entity_poly.pdbx_strand_id
1 'polypeptide(L)'
;MRVTNTNQFVARSAALYPNQFDYSKAKYVNSKTKVLLFCLRHGEPYPVRITPDHHFNRNHGCRQCKIDGTKQRCTMTQKEFMDRAYTLYPEGFDFSNAIYKTARDKLEVRCLEHDHPFETTPDLIQSKRMSGCELCIKRNKTLGGRKTAKKRSTSLESFKRRADVKHGTKFRIDASKYSNLSDYVVVACNACQMERSVRAGKFLAWKGCPECDRIAPPVIRVADHELIKRASKRQGENFKVRLIFRDPQISRSIVEMTCKTHSEFSIRKAYGNLATPIKCTICFPESIKFTKEETLIRELSDLHNGRYTYSSISIDSKIVTSVCPIHGEITQSVSGHRAHGCVHCKRLEQEKLFFSNLTEEQNANNDYSNVRINELAFASQQIEYTCTLHNVACVQNAQTHLDGRTACKKCSAQKKSSAQMKRRKENLAQRIERFLSMAKEMWGEGRYVYPNLQEELTTFDSEITIHCTIHETDFSCPGGEHVRNRGVKAEGKGRGCPQCKTDALRTQNRKPFSEVQEAFRKSGLEILSDEGDYINGRRKLKAVCINNHITWPIVGKVLYRRQSCSRCSGSIGEEITRLWFQDYFGVPFIKDRFKPSDGGHQYLELDGYNADLNIAFEYQGIYHSDPKAHRSKEHWIAQLKRDESTRKICHELGIELIEVELFNRNMFKESDIIEKLTLAFKSVGRELQNSSFDTLPKIMNTVVKGTEKIAVLFDIAELHNLTLLSEPVWHGTEHDYYWECNRCNYRFYNSVYRRLHAAHECCPKCSLIKGGETRKRTEALKDRSKTLKKLSRKVQTLGVDLTTKVWQGSGYDKVYEGKCRRCHKIVKPFSYNDVMKKVKLCSCKSTKQLR
;
A
#
# COMPACT_ATOMS: atom_id res chain seq x y z
N MET A 1 10.48 21.07 -36.73
CA MET A 1 10.33 20.71 -38.16
C MET A 1 9.36 19.55 -38.30
N ARG A 2 8.35 19.69 -39.16
CA ARG A 2 7.39 18.63 -39.51
C ARG A 2 7.99 17.83 -40.67
N VAL A 3 8.09 16.51 -40.55
CA VAL A 3 8.68 15.64 -41.59
C VAL A 3 7.59 15.30 -42.60
N THR A 4 7.79 15.63 -43.88
CA THR A 4 6.78 15.46 -44.93
C THR A 4 7.14 14.40 -45.98
N ASN A 5 8.40 13.95 -46.04
CA ASN A 5 8.84 12.93 -47.01
C ASN A 5 9.94 12.01 -46.43
N THR A 6 10.23 10.92 -47.13
CA THR A 6 11.22 9.91 -46.73
C THR A 6 12.62 10.49 -46.55
N ASN A 7 13.08 11.38 -47.42
CA ASN A 7 14.42 11.96 -47.33
C ASN A 7 14.59 12.82 -46.06
N GLN A 8 13.56 13.60 -45.70
CA GLN A 8 13.56 14.36 -44.45
C GLN A 8 13.49 13.46 -43.22
N PHE A 9 12.79 12.33 -43.31
CA PHE A 9 12.76 11.32 -42.24
C PHE A 9 14.16 10.75 -42.02
N VAL A 10 14.81 10.28 -43.09
CA VAL A 10 16.16 9.69 -43.04
C VAL A 10 17.19 10.72 -42.54
N ALA A 11 17.19 11.95 -43.06
CA ALA A 11 18.13 12.99 -42.63
C ALA A 11 17.98 13.33 -41.13
N ARG A 12 16.74 13.44 -40.64
CA ARG A 12 16.48 13.71 -39.22
C ARG A 12 16.83 12.52 -38.33
N SER A 13 16.53 11.31 -38.79
CA SER A 13 16.87 10.08 -38.08
C SER A 13 18.38 9.86 -37.99
N ALA A 14 19.12 10.08 -39.07
CA ALA A 14 20.58 9.98 -39.12
C ALA A 14 21.26 11.02 -38.21
N ALA A 15 20.70 12.23 -38.08
CA ALA A 15 21.19 13.24 -37.15
C ALA A 15 20.96 12.87 -35.67
N LEU A 16 19.90 12.11 -35.36
CA LEU A 16 19.59 11.69 -33.98
C LEU A 16 20.30 10.40 -33.58
N TYR A 17 20.50 9.49 -34.53
CA TYR A 17 21.13 8.18 -34.32
C TYR A 17 22.19 7.92 -35.39
N PRO A 18 23.35 8.60 -35.32
CA PRO A 18 24.43 8.44 -36.28
C PRO A 18 24.90 6.99 -36.30
N ASN A 19 25.00 6.39 -37.50
CA ASN A 19 25.54 5.04 -37.74
C ASN A 19 24.87 3.89 -36.97
N GLN A 20 23.69 4.11 -36.36
CA GLN A 20 23.02 3.09 -35.55
C GLN A 20 22.00 2.26 -36.35
N PHE A 21 21.47 2.84 -37.43
CA PHE A 21 20.46 2.20 -38.27
C PHE A 21 20.81 2.38 -39.75
N ASP A 22 20.55 1.34 -40.54
CA ASP A 22 20.46 1.43 -41.99
C ASP A 22 19.01 1.76 -42.40
N TYR A 23 18.91 2.77 -43.27
CA TYR A 23 17.68 3.36 -43.78
C TYR A 23 17.38 2.98 -45.23
N SER A 24 18.17 2.08 -45.84
CA SER A 24 18.08 1.64 -47.24
C SER A 24 16.67 1.22 -47.68
N LYS A 25 15.87 0.63 -46.79
CA LYS A 25 14.47 0.23 -47.06
C LYS A 25 13.41 1.10 -46.35
N ALA A 26 13.78 2.27 -45.85
CA ALA A 26 12.86 3.16 -45.16
C ALA A 26 11.86 3.79 -46.15
N LYS A 27 10.56 3.55 -45.96
CA LYS A 27 9.47 4.24 -46.69
C LYS A 27 8.60 5.01 -45.72
N TYR A 28 8.72 6.33 -45.71
CA TYR A 28 7.92 7.19 -44.84
C TYR A 28 6.58 7.53 -45.49
N VAL A 29 5.49 7.27 -44.77
CA VAL A 29 4.13 7.60 -45.21
C VAL A 29 3.53 8.70 -44.33
N ASN A 30 3.57 8.52 -43.01
CA ASN A 30 3.17 9.53 -42.02
C ASN A 30 3.83 9.21 -40.66
N SER A 31 3.60 10.04 -39.65
CA SER A 31 4.27 9.91 -38.35
C SER A 31 3.85 8.68 -37.53
N LYS A 32 2.72 8.04 -37.85
CA LYS A 32 2.13 6.92 -37.11
C LYS A 32 2.28 5.57 -37.84
N THR A 33 2.56 5.57 -39.14
CA THR A 33 2.81 4.34 -39.90
C THR A 33 4.21 3.82 -39.61
N LYS A 34 4.33 2.52 -39.31
CA LYS A 34 5.62 1.90 -39.01
C LYS A 34 6.52 1.90 -40.26
N VAL A 35 7.75 2.36 -40.11
CA VAL A 35 8.81 2.32 -41.11
C VAL A 35 9.75 1.15 -40.78
N LEU A 36 10.21 0.44 -41.80
CA LEU A 36 11.22 -0.60 -41.68
C LEU A 36 12.61 0.03 -41.71
N LEU A 37 13.39 -0.21 -40.66
CA LEU A 37 14.80 0.16 -40.51
C LEU A 37 15.61 -1.09 -40.17
N PHE A 38 16.92 -1.08 -40.39
CA PHE A 38 17.80 -2.16 -39.91
C PHE A 38 18.71 -1.64 -38.82
N CYS A 39 18.77 -2.31 -37.67
CA CYS A 39 19.66 -1.91 -36.58
C CYS A 39 21.05 -2.54 -36.78
N LEU A 40 22.09 -1.71 -36.77
CA LEU A 40 23.48 -2.12 -37.01
C LEU A 40 24.26 -2.43 -35.73
N ARG A 41 23.64 -2.29 -34.55
CA ARG A 41 24.32 -2.51 -33.26
C ARG A 41 24.47 -3.98 -32.85
N HIS A 42 23.81 -4.89 -33.55
CA HIS A 42 23.66 -6.29 -33.12
C HIS A 42 24.35 -7.30 -34.05
N GLY A 43 25.40 -6.86 -34.75
CA GLY A 43 26.06 -7.67 -35.77
C GLY A 43 25.31 -7.58 -37.10
N GLU A 44 24.61 -8.64 -37.50
CA GLU A 44 23.84 -8.66 -38.75
C GLU A 44 22.71 -7.60 -38.76
N PRO A 45 22.43 -6.97 -39.92
CA PRO A 45 21.37 -5.96 -40.04
C PRO A 45 20.01 -6.49 -39.57
N TYR A 46 19.61 -6.11 -38.36
CA TYR A 46 18.41 -6.64 -37.74
C TYR A 46 17.17 -5.80 -38.12
N PRO A 47 16.13 -6.36 -38.78
CA PRO A 47 14.96 -5.61 -39.21
C PRO A 47 14.10 -5.13 -38.03
N VAL A 48 13.79 -3.83 -38.03
CA VAL A 48 13.04 -3.13 -36.98
C VAL A 48 11.91 -2.34 -37.61
N ARG A 49 10.67 -2.59 -37.17
CA ARG A 49 9.49 -1.81 -37.58
C ARG A 49 9.10 -0.84 -36.47
N ILE A 50 9.33 0.46 -36.66
CA ILE A 50 9.05 1.52 -35.68
C ILE A 50 8.28 2.68 -36.29
N THR A 51 7.44 3.34 -35.52
CA THR A 51 6.75 4.55 -35.97
C THR A 51 7.70 5.76 -35.91
N PRO A 52 7.67 6.67 -36.89
CA PRO A 52 8.52 7.86 -36.91
C PRO A 52 8.35 8.76 -35.67
N ASP A 53 7.15 8.90 -35.12
CA ASP A 53 6.92 9.69 -33.90
C ASP A 53 7.68 9.14 -32.68
N HIS A 54 7.69 7.82 -32.54
CA HIS A 54 8.31 7.11 -31.44
C HIS A 54 9.83 7.09 -31.61
N HIS A 55 10.31 6.96 -32.85
CA HIS A 55 11.72 7.00 -33.18
C HIS A 55 12.37 8.36 -32.85
N PHE A 56 11.66 9.47 -33.06
CA PHE A 56 12.18 10.82 -32.77
C PHE A 56 12.16 11.22 -31.29
N ASN A 57 11.54 10.44 -30.40
CA ASN A 57 11.53 10.71 -28.96
C ASN A 57 12.81 10.17 -28.29
N ARG A 58 13.37 10.91 -27.33
CA ARG A 58 14.61 10.54 -26.61
C ARG A 58 14.40 9.22 -25.84
N ASN A 59 15.39 8.32 -25.87
CA ASN A 59 15.44 6.98 -25.25
C ASN A 59 14.72 5.83 -25.98
N HIS A 60 14.42 5.97 -27.28
CA HIS A 60 13.72 4.93 -28.04
C HIS A 60 14.59 4.38 -29.19
N GLY A 61 15.31 3.29 -28.90
CA GLY A 61 16.04 2.48 -29.88
C GLY A 61 15.33 1.16 -30.22
N CYS A 62 15.99 0.25 -30.96
CA CYS A 62 15.41 -1.06 -31.22
C CYS A 62 15.19 -1.85 -29.90
N ARG A 63 14.21 -2.76 -29.90
CA ARG A 63 13.85 -3.56 -28.71
C ARG A 63 15.05 -4.28 -28.11
N GLN A 64 15.92 -4.81 -28.96
CA GLN A 64 17.11 -5.54 -28.55
C GLN A 64 18.17 -4.62 -27.91
N CYS A 65 18.42 -3.42 -28.47
CA CYS A 65 19.32 -2.43 -27.85
C CYS A 65 18.85 -2.02 -26.45
N LYS A 66 17.53 -1.96 -26.24
CA LYS A 66 16.94 -1.67 -24.93
C LYS A 66 17.15 -2.83 -23.94
N ILE A 67 17.12 -4.08 -24.40
CA ILE A 67 17.40 -5.28 -23.61
C ILE A 67 18.89 -5.31 -23.24
N ASP A 68 19.78 -5.08 -24.20
CA ASP A 68 21.23 -5.13 -23.98
C ASP A 68 21.71 -3.99 -23.09
N GLY A 69 21.19 -2.76 -23.28
CA GLY A 69 21.42 -1.64 -22.36
C GLY A 69 20.82 -1.87 -20.97
N THR A 70 19.90 -2.83 -20.80
CA THR A 70 19.43 -3.26 -19.47
C THR A 70 20.37 -4.31 -18.87
N LYS A 71 20.92 -5.23 -19.66
CA LYS A 71 21.93 -6.21 -19.21
C LYS A 71 23.24 -5.55 -18.77
N GLN A 72 23.74 -4.55 -19.52
CA GLN A 72 24.93 -3.78 -19.14
C GLN A 72 24.75 -3.02 -17.82
N ARG A 73 23.55 -2.50 -17.54
CA ARG A 73 23.23 -1.86 -16.25
C ARG A 73 23.17 -2.84 -15.07
N CYS A 74 23.04 -4.13 -15.35
CA CYS A 74 22.99 -5.18 -14.34
C CYS A 74 24.36 -5.84 -14.08
N THR A 75 25.44 -5.39 -14.72
CA THR A 75 26.79 -6.01 -14.69
C THR A 75 27.90 -5.02 -14.35
N MET A 76 27.60 -3.98 -13.57
CA MET A 76 28.62 -3.02 -13.13
C MET A 76 29.50 -3.64 -12.05
N THR A 77 30.80 -3.37 -12.05
CA THR A 77 31.72 -3.90 -11.03
C THR A 77 31.63 -3.09 -9.73
N GLN A 78 32.09 -3.67 -8.61
CA GLN A 78 32.17 -2.99 -7.31
C GLN A 78 32.86 -1.62 -7.41
N LYS A 79 34.00 -1.55 -8.11
CA LYS A 79 34.79 -0.32 -8.25
C LYS A 79 34.04 0.76 -9.02
N GLU A 80 33.46 0.40 -10.17
CA GLU A 80 32.67 1.33 -10.99
C GLU A 80 31.42 1.85 -10.28
N PHE A 81 30.81 1.03 -9.42
CA PHE A 81 29.70 1.46 -8.57
C PHE A 81 30.11 2.56 -7.59
N MET A 82 31.23 2.36 -6.90
CA MET A 82 31.72 3.28 -5.87
C MET A 82 32.13 4.63 -6.47
N ASP A 83 32.86 4.63 -7.59
CA ASP A 83 33.25 5.86 -8.28
C ASP A 83 32.02 6.70 -8.68
N ARG A 84 30.96 6.03 -9.17
CA ARG A 84 29.69 6.69 -9.48
C ARG A 84 28.95 7.18 -8.25
N ALA A 85 28.96 6.42 -7.16
CA ALA A 85 28.29 6.79 -5.91
C ALA A 85 28.92 8.07 -5.32
N TYR A 86 30.25 8.14 -5.25
CA TYR A 86 30.98 9.32 -4.79
C TYR A 86 30.82 10.53 -5.73
N THR A 87 30.74 10.30 -7.05
CA THR A 87 30.46 11.39 -8.00
C THR A 87 29.05 11.98 -7.82
N LEU A 88 28.05 11.15 -7.50
CA LEU A 88 26.66 11.58 -7.34
C LEU A 88 26.38 12.20 -5.96
N TYR A 89 27.06 11.71 -4.93
CA TYR A 89 26.92 12.12 -3.54
C TYR A 89 28.31 12.41 -2.95
N PRO A 90 28.93 13.54 -3.33
CA PRO A 90 30.27 13.89 -2.88
C PRO A 90 30.33 14.24 -1.38
N GLU A 91 29.19 14.60 -0.78
CA GLU A 91 29.09 14.97 0.64
C GLU A 91 27.82 14.36 1.27
N GLY A 92 27.86 14.14 2.59
CA GLY A 92 26.70 13.74 3.40
C GLY A 92 26.50 12.23 3.59
N PHE A 93 27.18 11.40 2.81
CA PHE A 93 27.10 9.93 2.88
C PHE A 93 28.47 9.29 2.74
N ASP A 94 28.70 8.24 3.51
CA ASP A 94 29.89 7.39 3.45
C ASP A 94 29.49 6.00 2.94
N PHE A 95 30.11 5.60 1.84
CA PHE A 95 29.86 4.35 1.14
C PHE A 95 30.93 3.30 1.44
N SER A 96 31.88 3.54 2.37
CA SER A 96 33.03 2.66 2.62
C SER A 96 32.64 1.22 2.97
N ASN A 97 31.47 1.01 3.58
CA ASN A 97 30.94 -0.32 3.93
C ASN A 97 30.02 -0.94 2.86
N ALA A 98 29.83 -0.29 1.72
CA ALA A 98 28.89 -0.74 0.69
C ALA A 98 29.47 -1.88 -0.17
N ILE A 99 28.86 -3.07 -0.12
CA ILE A 99 29.19 -4.20 -1.00
C ILE A 99 28.13 -4.33 -2.09
N TYR A 100 28.51 -4.04 -3.33
CA TYR A 100 27.70 -4.15 -4.53
C TYR A 100 27.73 -5.58 -5.08
N LYS A 101 26.56 -6.22 -5.13
CA LYS A 101 26.35 -7.52 -5.79
C LYS A 101 25.49 -7.38 -7.04
N THR A 102 24.31 -6.79 -6.90
CA THR A 102 23.43 -6.44 -8.04
C THR A 102 22.74 -5.09 -7.81
N ALA A 103 22.14 -4.51 -8.86
CA ALA A 103 21.48 -3.21 -8.77
C ALA A 103 20.28 -3.13 -7.80
N ARG A 104 19.72 -4.29 -7.42
CA ARG A 104 18.53 -4.38 -6.54
C ARG A 104 18.85 -4.88 -5.14
N ASP A 105 20.04 -5.43 -4.92
CA ASP A 105 20.46 -5.85 -3.59
C ASP A 105 20.69 -4.64 -2.71
N LYS A 106 20.39 -4.78 -1.42
CA LYS A 106 20.62 -3.72 -0.46
C LYS A 106 22.10 -3.66 -0.09
N LEU A 107 22.60 -2.45 0.11
CA LEU A 107 23.93 -2.17 0.64
C LEU A 107 23.82 -1.18 1.78
N GLU A 108 24.76 -1.29 2.71
CA GLU A 108 24.86 -0.43 3.87
C GLU A 108 25.57 0.88 3.51
N VAL A 109 24.97 2.01 3.88
CA VAL A 109 25.52 3.35 3.70
C VAL A 109 25.42 4.08 5.03
N ARG A 110 26.47 4.82 5.40
CA ARG A 110 26.47 5.64 6.61
C ARG A 110 26.09 7.08 6.26
N CYS A 111 25.12 7.64 6.96
CA CYS A 111 24.79 9.06 6.83
C CYS A 111 25.75 9.89 7.68
N LEU A 112 26.54 10.76 7.06
CA LEU A 112 27.52 11.60 7.78
C LEU A 112 26.86 12.69 8.65
N GLU A 113 25.63 13.12 8.31
CA GLU A 113 24.91 14.13 9.11
C GLU A 113 24.41 13.59 10.46
N HIS A 114 24.05 12.32 10.54
CA HIS A 114 23.43 11.71 11.74
C HIS A 114 24.24 10.53 12.30
N ASP A 115 25.42 10.30 11.72
CA ASP A 115 26.32 9.20 12.02
C ASP A 115 25.64 7.82 12.09
N HIS A 116 24.67 7.58 11.20
CA HIS A 116 23.76 6.45 11.29
C HIS A 116 23.87 5.54 10.06
N PRO A 117 24.15 4.23 10.23
CA PRO A 117 24.13 3.27 9.13
C PRO A 117 22.70 2.97 8.69
N PHE A 118 22.45 2.89 7.39
CA PHE A 118 21.14 2.55 6.85
C PHE A 118 21.27 1.78 5.52
N GLU A 119 20.28 0.95 5.22
CA GLU A 119 20.25 0.16 3.99
C GLU A 119 19.59 0.93 2.84
N THR A 120 20.20 0.89 1.66
CA THR A 120 19.63 1.42 0.41
C THR A 120 20.01 0.51 -0.77
N THR A 121 19.45 0.74 -1.96
CA THR A 121 19.80 -0.04 -3.16
C THR A 121 20.64 0.79 -4.14
N PRO A 122 21.54 0.16 -4.90
CA PRO A 122 22.32 0.82 -5.96
C PRO A 122 21.47 1.58 -6.99
N ASP A 123 20.31 1.04 -7.37
CA ASP A 123 19.40 1.69 -8.33
C ASP A 123 18.91 3.06 -7.81
N LEU A 124 18.63 3.17 -6.51
CA LEU A 124 18.22 4.44 -5.90
C LEU A 124 19.36 5.45 -5.82
N ILE A 125 20.59 4.99 -5.57
CA ILE A 125 21.80 5.81 -5.59
C ILE A 125 22.02 6.34 -7.01
N GLN A 126 22.06 5.45 -8.00
CA GLN A 126 22.33 5.81 -9.39
C GLN A 126 21.23 6.68 -10.02
N SER A 127 19.98 6.52 -9.60
CA SER A 127 18.85 7.33 -10.09
C SER A 127 18.69 8.68 -9.38
N LYS A 128 19.60 9.04 -8.47
CA LYS A 128 19.54 10.26 -7.62
C LYS A 128 18.28 10.33 -6.76
N ARG A 129 17.74 9.18 -6.35
CA ARG A 129 16.49 9.06 -5.57
C ARG A 129 16.71 8.49 -4.18
N MET A 130 17.97 8.22 -3.80
CA MET A 130 18.30 7.77 -2.46
C MET A 130 17.72 8.72 -1.43
N SER A 131 16.85 8.18 -0.57
CA SER A 131 16.37 8.89 0.61
C SER A 131 17.44 8.78 1.70
N GLY A 132 17.68 9.85 2.46
CA GLY A 132 18.64 9.81 3.57
C GLY A 132 18.24 8.79 4.66
N CYS A 133 19.04 8.67 5.73
CA CYS A 133 18.76 7.72 6.82
C CYS A 133 17.39 7.94 7.47
N GLU A 134 16.93 7.00 8.31
CA GLU A 134 15.62 7.10 8.97
C GLU A 134 15.45 8.41 9.76
N LEU A 135 16.55 8.98 10.29
CA LEU A 135 16.56 10.28 10.96
C LEU A 135 16.38 11.43 9.96
N CYS A 136 17.07 11.43 8.81
CA CYS A 136 16.79 12.35 7.70
C CYS A 136 15.34 12.23 7.21
N ILE A 137 14.80 11.00 7.10
CA ILE A 137 13.44 10.75 6.64
C ILE A 137 12.42 11.22 7.69
N LYS A 138 12.67 10.99 8.99
CA LYS A 138 11.81 11.50 10.07
C LYS A 138 11.84 13.02 10.13
N ARG A 139 13.01 13.64 9.96
CA ARG A 139 13.19 15.09 9.77
C ARG A 139 12.41 15.60 8.55
N ASN A 140 12.40 14.87 7.44
CA ASN A 140 11.66 15.23 6.22
C ASN A 140 10.14 14.93 6.31
N LYS A 141 9.72 13.89 7.05
CA LYS A 141 8.31 13.51 7.26
C LYS A 141 7.60 14.42 8.25
N THR A 142 8.29 14.91 9.27
CA THR A 142 7.79 15.95 10.19
C THR A 142 7.58 17.30 9.48
N LEU A 143 8.27 17.54 8.36
CA LEU A 143 8.07 18.67 7.45
C LEU A 143 6.99 18.41 6.37
N GLY A 144 6.51 17.16 6.22
CA GLY A 144 5.69 16.69 5.09
C GLY A 144 4.16 16.79 5.26
N GLY A 145 3.65 17.54 6.25
CA GLY A 145 2.22 17.59 6.57
C GLY A 145 1.65 19.00 6.68
N ARG A 146 1.28 19.59 5.53
CA ARG A 146 0.50 20.84 5.38
C ARG A 146 1.08 22.10 6.06
N LYS A 147 1.99 22.77 5.33
CA LYS A 147 1.98 24.21 5.03
C LYS A 147 2.98 24.46 3.90
N THR A 148 2.48 24.57 2.68
CA THR A 148 3.22 25.23 1.59
C THR A 148 3.57 26.64 2.06
N ALA A 149 4.86 27.01 1.93
CA ALA A 149 5.44 28.33 2.22
C ALA A 149 5.55 28.77 3.70
N LYS A 150 6.50 28.22 4.47
CA LYS A 150 7.36 29.06 5.34
C LYS A 150 8.65 28.34 5.74
N LYS A 151 9.77 28.98 5.39
CA LYS A 151 11.17 28.73 5.81
C LYS A 151 11.91 27.54 5.19
N ARG A 152 12.24 27.67 3.90
CA ARG A 152 13.63 27.48 3.46
C ARG A 152 14.33 28.83 3.62
N SER A 153 14.90 29.10 4.79
CA SER A 153 15.84 30.21 4.91
C SER A 153 17.20 29.65 4.48
N THR A 154 17.55 29.89 3.22
CA THR A 154 18.94 29.76 2.78
C THR A 154 19.70 30.89 3.46
N SER A 155 20.76 30.58 4.22
CA SER A 155 21.57 31.60 4.89
C SER A 155 22.06 32.64 3.88
N LEU A 156 22.27 33.87 4.33
CA LEU A 156 22.74 34.97 3.48
C LEU A 156 24.02 34.57 2.73
N GLU A 157 24.92 33.88 3.41
CA GLU A 157 26.18 33.38 2.89
C GLU A 157 26.00 32.29 1.83
N SER A 158 25.07 31.34 2.04
CA SER A 158 24.74 30.33 1.04
C SER A 158 24.05 30.95 -0.20
N PHE A 159 23.27 32.02 -0.03
CA PHE A 159 22.68 32.76 -1.13
C PHE A 159 23.73 33.50 -1.95
N LYS A 160 24.65 34.23 -1.29
CA LYS A 160 25.77 34.93 -1.96
C LYS A 160 26.65 33.95 -2.74
N ARG A 161 27.09 32.85 -2.11
CA ARG A 161 27.88 31.80 -2.78
C ARG A 161 27.19 31.25 -4.03
N ARG A 162 25.88 31.01 -3.98
CA ARG A 162 25.10 30.53 -5.14
C ARG A 162 24.97 31.58 -6.24
N ALA A 163 24.86 32.85 -5.88
CA ALA A 163 24.86 33.95 -6.83
C ALA A 163 26.24 34.07 -7.49
N ASP A 164 27.31 33.98 -6.72
CA ASP A 164 28.69 34.08 -7.20
C ASP A 164 29.05 32.92 -8.13
N VAL A 165 28.70 31.68 -7.79
CA VAL A 165 28.93 30.51 -8.67
C VAL A 165 28.20 30.66 -10.01
N LYS A 166 27.00 31.26 -10.01
CA LYS A 166 26.19 31.35 -11.22
C LYS A 166 26.54 32.56 -12.09
N HIS A 167 26.79 33.70 -11.46
CA HIS A 167 26.91 34.99 -12.14
C HIS A 167 28.32 35.59 -12.04
N GLY A 168 29.20 35.04 -11.19
CA GLY A 168 30.53 35.55 -10.92
C GLY A 168 30.50 36.98 -10.38
N THR A 169 31.48 37.79 -10.77
CA THR A 169 31.61 39.22 -10.41
C THR A 169 30.74 40.15 -11.26
N LYS A 170 29.75 39.64 -12.00
CA LYS A 170 28.95 40.46 -12.93
C LYS A 170 27.90 41.35 -12.25
N PHE A 171 27.56 41.06 -11.00
CA PHE A 171 26.57 41.83 -10.24
C PHE A 171 27.07 42.11 -8.82
N ARG A 172 26.84 43.33 -8.34
CA ARG A 172 26.94 43.69 -6.93
C ARG A 172 25.56 43.50 -6.28
N ILE A 173 25.54 42.89 -5.09
CA ILE A 173 24.30 42.55 -4.40
C ILE A 173 24.29 43.25 -3.04
N ASP A 174 23.33 44.16 -2.84
CA ASP A 174 22.97 44.63 -1.50
C ASP A 174 21.84 43.75 -0.95
N ALA A 175 22.18 43.02 0.11
CA ALA A 175 21.32 42.07 0.79
C ALA A 175 21.08 42.47 2.27
N SER A 176 21.21 43.76 2.58
CA SER A 176 20.99 44.34 3.92
C SER A 176 19.66 43.93 4.57
N LYS A 177 18.62 43.65 3.77
CA LYS A 177 17.27 43.23 4.24
C LYS A 177 16.94 41.74 4.01
N TYR A 178 17.92 40.90 3.69
CA TYR A 178 17.70 39.50 3.33
C TYR A 178 17.55 38.57 4.54
N SER A 179 16.43 37.83 4.61
CA SER A 179 16.22 36.75 5.59
C SER A 179 15.92 35.39 4.94
N ASN A 180 15.40 35.39 3.71
CA ASN A 180 15.06 34.19 2.95
C ASN A 180 14.96 34.45 1.43
N LEU A 181 14.89 33.39 0.62
CA LEU A 181 14.85 33.47 -0.85
C LEU A 181 13.61 34.17 -1.45
N SER A 182 12.59 34.44 -0.65
CA SER A 182 11.40 35.18 -1.09
C SER A 182 11.53 36.68 -0.87
N ASP A 183 12.53 37.11 -0.09
CA ASP A 183 12.79 38.52 0.17
C ASP A 183 13.44 39.20 -1.03
N TYR A 184 13.27 40.52 -1.09
CA TYR A 184 13.85 41.35 -2.11
C TYR A 184 15.27 41.74 -1.73
N VAL A 185 16.17 41.61 -2.69
CA VAL A 185 17.55 42.08 -2.64
C VAL A 185 17.75 43.08 -3.77
N VAL A 186 18.61 44.05 -3.54
CA VAL A 186 18.99 45.02 -4.57
C VAL A 186 20.19 44.45 -5.30
N VAL A 187 20.06 44.30 -6.62
CA VAL A 187 21.14 43.82 -7.48
C VAL A 187 21.49 44.90 -8.48
N ALA A 188 22.78 45.25 -8.53
CA ALA A 188 23.35 46.20 -9.46
C ALA A 188 24.24 45.46 -10.45
N CYS A 189 24.04 45.64 -11.75
CA CYS A 189 24.90 45.04 -12.76
C CYS A 189 26.18 45.84 -12.90
N ASN A 190 27.36 45.20 -12.79
CA ASN A 190 28.64 45.90 -12.90
C ASN A 190 28.93 46.38 -14.34
N ALA A 191 28.26 45.81 -15.36
CA ALA A 191 28.48 46.15 -16.76
C ALA A 191 27.64 47.34 -17.27
N CYS A 192 26.37 47.44 -16.85
CA CYS A 192 25.47 48.53 -17.28
C CYS A 192 25.03 49.45 -16.14
N GLN A 193 25.51 49.22 -14.92
CA GLN A 193 25.13 49.93 -13.68
C GLN A 193 23.63 49.98 -13.37
N MET A 194 22.82 49.15 -14.04
CA MET A 194 21.41 49.01 -13.72
C MET A 194 21.25 48.43 -12.31
N GLU A 195 20.50 49.14 -11.48
CA GLU A 195 20.08 48.71 -10.15
C GLU A 195 18.60 48.30 -10.14
N ARG A 196 18.30 47.12 -9.59
CA ARG A 196 16.93 46.63 -9.43
C ARG A 196 16.70 45.89 -8.13
N SER A 197 15.54 46.14 -7.52
CA SER A 197 15.02 45.36 -6.41
C SER A 197 14.30 44.11 -6.93
N VAL A 198 14.80 42.93 -6.60
CA VAL A 198 14.29 41.65 -7.10
C VAL A 198 14.28 40.59 -6.01
N ARG A 199 13.36 39.63 -6.09
CA ARG A 199 13.36 38.51 -5.13
C ARG A 199 14.62 37.66 -5.31
N ALA A 200 15.32 37.35 -4.22
CA ALA A 200 16.57 36.60 -4.20
C ALA A 200 16.48 35.26 -4.97
N GLY A 201 15.39 34.50 -4.79
CA GLY A 201 15.16 33.25 -5.52
C GLY A 201 14.98 33.42 -7.02
N LYS A 202 14.38 34.54 -7.48
CA LYS A 202 14.25 34.85 -8.92
C LYS A 202 15.58 35.29 -9.51
N PHE A 203 16.39 36.04 -8.77
CA PHE A 203 17.73 36.45 -9.20
C PHE A 203 18.64 35.26 -9.47
N LEU A 204 18.62 34.25 -8.58
CA LEU A 204 19.34 32.97 -8.83
C LEU A 204 18.86 32.24 -10.08
N ALA A 205 17.67 32.54 -10.60
CA ALA A 205 17.14 31.93 -11.81
C ALA A 205 17.47 32.72 -13.10
N TRP A 206 17.98 33.96 -13.00
CA TRP A 206 18.36 34.74 -14.17
C TRP A 206 19.43 34.04 -15.01
N LYS A 207 19.38 34.25 -16.33
CA LYS A 207 20.39 33.78 -17.29
C LYS A 207 21.48 34.84 -17.55
N GLY A 208 21.13 36.11 -17.40
CA GLY A 208 21.98 37.29 -17.64
C GLY A 208 21.30 38.55 -17.09
N CYS A 209 21.92 39.72 -17.27
CA CYS A 209 21.32 41.00 -16.90
C CYS A 209 20.20 41.33 -17.90
N PRO A 210 18.96 41.56 -17.47
CA PRO A 210 17.85 41.85 -18.38
C PRO A 210 18.00 43.16 -19.18
N GLU A 211 18.82 44.11 -18.71
CA GLU A 211 19.17 45.31 -19.47
C GLU A 211 20.30 45.01 -20.47
N CYS A 212 21.35 44.30 -20.07
CA CYS A 212 22.43 43.90 -21.00
C CYS A 212 21.95 42.91 -22.06
N ASP A 213 20.96 42.06 -21.75
CA ASP A 213 20.34 41.14 -22.73
C ASP A 213 19.42 41.90 -23.70
N ARG A 214 18.96 43.11 -23.34
CA ARG A 214 18.19 44.00 -24.23
C ARG A 214 19.08 44.87 -25.09
N ILE A 215 20.29 45.20 -24.62
CA ILE A 215 21.35 45.70 -25.48
C ILE A 215 21.86 44.49 -26.26
N ALA A 216 21.16 44.16 -27.34
CA ALA A 216 21.61 43.13 -28.26
C ALA A 216 23.12 43.33 -28.52
N PRO A 217 23.96 42.28 -28.46
CA PRO A 217 25.34 42.42 -28.91
C PRO A 217 25.30 43.02 -30.32
N PRO A 218 26.25 43.89 -30.70
CA PRO A 218 26.28 44.43 -32.04
C PRO A 218 26.23 43.24 -32.99
N VAL A 219 25.13 43.14 -33.74
CA VAL A 219 24.95 42.07 -34.71
C VAL A 219 26.20 42.12 -35.57
N ILE A 220 27.01 41.06 -35.55
CA ILE A 220 28.13 40.93 -36.50
C ILE A 220 27.46 40.82 -37.86
N ARG A 221 27.30 41.98 -38.50
CA ARG A 221 26.58 42.13 -39.75
C ARG A 221 27.51 41.69 -40.85
N VAL A 222 27.01 40.80 -41.69
CA VAL A 222 27.71 40.42 -42.91
C VAL A 222 27.85 41.69 -43.77
N ALA A 223 29.05 41.92 -44.30
CA ALA A 223 29.37 43.08 -45.14
C ALA A 223 28.43 43.16 -46.34
N ASP A 224 28.17 44.37 -46.85
CA ASP A 224 27.18 44.61 -47.91
C ASP A 224 27.41 43.73 -49.15
N HIS A 225 28.66 43.57 -49.57
CA HIS A 225 29.04 42.74 -50.71
C HIS A 225 28.65 41.27 -50.50
N GLU A 226 28.79 40.74 -49.29
CA GLU A 226 28.51 39.35 -48.96
C GLU A 226 26.98 39.12 -48.80
N LEU A 227 26.22 40.12 -48.36
CA LEU A 227 24.75 40.08 -48.37
C LEU A 227 24.20 40.06 -49.80
N ILE A 228 24.78 40.87 -50.69
CA ILE A 228 24.43 40.91 -52.12
C ILE A 228 24.79 39.58 -52.80
N LYS A 229 25.96 38.99 -52.47
CA LYS A 229 26.39 37.68 -52.98
C LYS A 229 25.42 36.56 -52.57
N ARG A 230 24.96 36.57 -51.32
CA ARG A 230 23.96 35.61 -50.81
C ARG A 230 22.58 35.79 -51.45
N ALA A 231 22.15 37.05 -51.66
CA ALA A 231 20.90 37.35 -52.35
C ALA A 231 20.94 36.87 -53.80
N SER A 232 22.05 37.12 -54.51
CA SER A 232 22.27 36.67 -55.89
C SER A 232 22.25 35.14 -55.98
N LYS A 233 22.92 34.44 -55.04
CA LYS A 233 22.92 32.97 -54.98
C LYS A 233 21.53 32.36 -54.78
N ARG A 234 20.64 33.00 -54.01
CA ARG A 234 19.27 32.50 -53.74
C ARG A 234 18.32 32.64 -54.94
N GLN A 235 18.58 33.60 -55.82
CA GLN A 235 17.67 33.96 -56.90
C GLN A 235 18.17 33.47 -58.28
N GLY A 236 19.43 33.02 -58.35
CA GLY A 236 20.05 32.50 -59.56
C GLY A 236 20.77 33.60 -60.36
N GLU A 237 21.60 33.21 -61.33
CA GLU A 237 22.50 34.12 -62.05
C GLU A 237 21.80 35.10 -63.00
N ASN A 238 20.48 34.99 -63.19
CA ASN A 238 19.71 35.75 -64.18
C ASN A 238 19.31 37.17 -63.70
N PHE A 239 19.57 37.51 -62.44
CA PHE A 239 19.26 38.81 -61.86
C PHE A 239 20.52 39.51 -61.32
N LYS A 240 20.62 40.82 -61.56
CA LYS A 240 21.59 41.70 -60.90
C LYS A 240 20.94 42.26 -59.64
N VAL A 241 21.57 42.00 -58.49
CA VAL A 241 21.04 42.42 -57.18
C VAL A 241 21.81 43.63 -56.66
N ARG A 242 21.09 44.68 -56.25
CA ARG A 242 21.64 45.88 -55.62
C ARG A 242 20.99 46.09 -54.25
N LEU A 243 21.76 46.41 -53.22
CA LEU A 243 21.21 46.80 -51.93
C LEU A 243 20.76 48.27 -51.99
N ILE A 244 19.49 48.56 -51.70
CA ILE A 244 18.94 49.93 -51.71
C ILE A 244 18.94 50.52 -50.31
N PHE A 245 18.41 49.76 -49.34
CA PHE A 245 18.15 50.28 -48.01
C PHE A 245 18.52 49.26 -46.95
N ARG A 246 19.28 49.71 -45.96
CA ARG A 246 19.69 48.91 -44.80
C ARG A 246 19.42 49.71 -43.55
N ASP A 247 18.46 49.25 -42.76
CA ASP A 247 18.13 49.91 -41.50
C ASP A 247 19.24 49.64 -40.45
N PRO A 248 19.79 50.69 -39.78
CA PRO A 248 20.80 50.52 -38.74
C PRO A 248 20.26 49.85 -37.48
N GLN A 249 18.98 50.00 -37.17
CA GLN A 249 18.38 49.63 -35.88
C GLN A 249 17.57 48.33 -35.93
N ILE A 250 17.00 47.96 -37.09
CA ILE A 250 16.27 46.69 -37.30
C ILE A 250 16.91 45.80 -38.38
N SER A 251 16.68 44.48 -38.32
CA SER A 251 17.19 43.49 -39.28
C SER A 251 16.47 43.51 -40.65
N ARG A 252 16.10 44.70 -41.14
CA ARG A 252 15.34 44.87 -42.39
C ARG A 252 16.27 45.45 -43.46
N SER A 253 16.57 44.64 -44.48
CA SER A 253 17.37 45.05 -45.65
C SER A 253 16.53 44.87 -46.91
N ILE A 254 16.49 45.89 -47.76
CA ILE A 254 15.74 45.90 -49.02
C ILE A 254 16.74 45.86 -50.17
N VAL A 255 16.57 44.88 -51.05
CA VAL A 255 17.36 44.75 -52.27
C VAL A 255 16.49 45.03 -53.49
N GLU A 256 17.05 45.74 -54.45
CA GLU A 256 16.59 45.81 -55.83
C GLU A 256 17.14 44.62 -56.60
N MET A 257 16.31 44.05 -57.45
CA MET A 257 16.72 43.04 -58.40
C MET A 257 16.30 43.50 -59.78
N THR A 258 17.27 43.64 -60.67
CA THR A 258 17.05 43.91 -62.09
C THR A 258 17.35 42.66 -62.90
N CYS A 259 16.52 42.35 -63.89
CA CYS A 259 16.80 41.23 -64.77
C CYS A 259 18.01 41.56 -65.64
N LYS A 260 18.95 40.62 -65.82
CA LYS A 260 20.13 40.86 -66.67
C LYS A 260 19.79 40.98 -68.16
N THR A 261 18.69 40.35 -68.59
CA THR A 261 18.25 40.32 -69.99
C THR A 261 17.22 41.39 -70.32
N HIS A 262 16.41 41.81 -69.34
CA HIS A 262 15.36 42.84 -69.48
C HIS A 262 15.59 43.95 -68.45
N SER A 263 16.31 44.99 -68.87
CA SER A 263 16.77 46.09 -68.01
C SER A 263 15.65 46.92 -67.40
N GLU A 264 14.51 46.96 -68.06
CA GLU A 264 13.28 47.65 -67.68
C GLU A 264 12.52 46.94 -66.55
N PHE A 265 12.80 45.65 -66.31
CA PHE A 265 12.24 44.92 -65.17
C PHE A 265 13.10 45.13 -63.92
N SER A 266 12.57 45.89 -62.96
CA SER A 266 13.15 46.05 -61.62
C SER A 266 12.12 45.79 -60.53
N ILE A 267 12.53 45.08 -59.47
CA ILE A 267 11.66 44.81 -58.31
C ILE A 267 12.41 44.99 -57.01
N ARG A 268 11.77 45.60 -56.02
CA ARG A 268 12.31 45.84 -54.67
C ARG A 268 11.67 44.91 -53.67
N LYS A 269 12.48 44.12 -52.96
CA LYS A 269 11.98 43.17 -51.94
C LYS A 269 12.88 43.16 -50.70
N ALA A 270 12.27 42.87 -49.55
CA ALA A 270 13.01 42.63 -48.32
C ALA A 270 13.78 41.31 -48.41
N TYR A 271 15.02 41.27 -47.93
CA TYR A 271 15.91 40.11 -48.01
C TYR A 271 15.29 38.83 -47.43
N GLY A 272 14.51 38.95 -46.35
CA GLY A 272 13.80 37.81 -45.72
C GLY A 272 12.76 37.13 -46.62
N ASN A 273 12.27 37.82 -47.66
CA ASN A 273 11.24 37.34 -48.57
C ASN A 273 11.81 36.72 -49.86
N LEU A 274 13.14 36.58 -49.97
CA LEU A 274 13.83 36.00 -51.14
C LEU A 274 13.94 34.47 -51.08
N ALA A 275 13.05 33.80 -50.35
CA ALA A 275 13.05 32.34 -50.21
C ALA A 275 12.55 31.62 -51.48
N THR A 276 11.69 32.29 -52.27
CA THR A 276 11.19 31.79 -53.56
C THR A 276 11.90 32.51 -54.71
N PRO A 277 12.32 31.80 -55.78
CA PRO A 277 12.94 32.42 -56.96
C PRO A 277 11.96 33.34 -57.69
N ILE A 278 12.36 34.58 -57.93
CA ILE A 278 11.57 35.57 -58.67
C ILE A 278 11.77 35.32 -60.17
N LYS A 279 10.68 35.33 -60.94
CA LYS A 279 10.71 35.23 -62.40
C LYS A 279 10.49 36.61 -63.01
N CYS A 280 11.24 36.95 -64.06
CA CYS A 280 11.04 38.18 -64.81
C CYS A 280 9.81 37.99 -65.69
N THR A 281 8.83 38.89 -65.55
CA THR A 281 7.56 38.85 -66.32
C THR A 281 7.76 39.10 -67.80
N ILE A 282 8.96 39.53 -68.21
CA ILE A 282 9.34 39.79 -69.61
C ILE A 282 10.16 38.62 -70.18
N CYS A 283 11.03 37.96 -69.40
CA CYS A 283 11.69 36.70 -69.81
C CYS A 283 10.71 35.53 -69.95
N PHE A 284 9.69 35.54 -69.11
CA PHE A 284 8.61 34.57 -69.12
C PHE A 284 7.32 35.36 -69.28
N PRO A 285 7.05 35.89 -70.50
CA PRO A 285 5.73 36.39 -70.78
C PRO A 285 4.79 35.19 -70.59
N GLU A 286 3.67 35.36 -69.89
CA GLU A 286 2.66 34.31 -69.78
C GLU A 286 2.11 34.03 -71.20
N SER A 287 2.81 33.21 -71.96
CA SER A 287 2.46 32.83 -73.32
C SER A 287 1.62 31.56 -73.27
N ILE A 288 0.38 31.73 -73.74
CA ILE A 288 -0.68 30.72 -73.95
C ILE A 288 -1.32 30.27 -72.64
N LYS A 289 -2.40 30.96 -72.26
CA LYS A 289 -3.36 30.46 -71.26
C LYS A 289 -4.05 29.23 -71.85
N PHE A 290 -3.45 28.06 -71.65
CA PHE A 290 -4.20 26.81 -71.65
C PHE A 290 -5.30 26.95 -70.60
N THR A 291 -6.51 26.51 -70.90
CA THR A 291 -7.54 26.44 -69.87
C THR A 291 -7.04 25.56 -68.73
N LYS A 292 -7.55 25.77 -67.51
CA LYS A 292 -7.17 24.92 -66.37
C LYS A 292 -7.44 23.43 -66.65
N GLU A 293 -8.39 23.15 -67.54
CA GLU A 293 -8.76 21.82 -68.01
C GLU A 293 -7.69 21.23 -68.92
N GLU A 294 -7.25 21.96 -69.95
CA GLU A 294 -6.19 21.54 -70.86
C GLU A 294 -4.85 21.27 -70.15
N THR A 295 -4.52 22.09 -69.15
CA THR A 295 -3.32 21.89 -68.33
C THR A 295 -3.41 20.59 -67.53
N LEU A 296 -4.59 20.28 -66.99
CA LEU A 296 -4.83 19.07 -66.21
C LEU A 296 -4.86 17.81 -67.10
N ILE A 297 -5.38 17.89 -68.32
CA ILE A 297 -5.34 16.79 -69.30
C ILE A 297 -3.90 16.43 -69.62
N ARG A 298 -3.03 17.43 -69.88
CA ARG A 298 -1.62 17.18 -70.15
C ARG A 298 -0.91 16.54 -68.95
N GLU A 299 -1.14 17.05 -67.74
CA GLU A 299 -0.58 16.46 -66.51
C GLU A 299 -0.99 14.99 -66.32
N LEU A 300 -2.28 14.66 -66.56
CA LEU A 300 -2.78 13.29 -66.41
C LEU A 300 -2.29 12.35 -67.52
N SER A 301 -2.19 12.86 -68.75
CA SER A 301 -1.63 12.12 -69.89
C SER A 301 -0.14 11.81 -69.67
N ASP A 302 0.65 12.79 -69.23
CA ASP A 302 2.08 12.62 -68.92
C ASP A 302 2.28 11.62 -67.77
N LEU A 303 1.45 11.67 -66.73
CA LEU A 303 1.53 10.74 -65.59
C LEU A 303 1.32 9.28 -66.01
N HIS A 304 0.45 9.04 -66.99
CA HIS A 304 0.08 7.70 -67.45
C HIS A 304 0.70 7.32 -68.79
N ASN A 305 1.66 8.10 -69.28
CA ASN A 305 2.36 7.91 -70.55
C ASN A 305 1.39 7.76 -71.75
N GLY A 306 0.36 8.60 -71.83
CA GLY A 306 -0.59 8.63 -72.95
C GLY A 306 -1.54 7.41 -73.05
N ARG A 307 -1.63 6.57 -72.02
CA ARG A 307 -2.47 5.36 -72.02
C ARG A 307 -3.98 5.61 -71.99
N TYR A 308 -4.42 6.83 -71.77
CA TYR A 308 -5.84 7.20 -71.66
C TYR A 308 -6.10 8.41 -72.54
N THR A 309 -7.23 8.41 -73.26
CA THR A 309 -7.75 9.63 -73.90
C THR A 309 -8.81 10.24 -73.01
N TYR A 310 -8.91 11.57 -72.98
CA TYR A 310 -9.79 12.29 -72.06
C TYR A 310 -10.89 12.98 -72.85
N SER A 311 -12.15 12.66 -72.53
CA SER A 311 -13.32 13.18 -73.25
C SER A 311 -13.90 14.43 -72.58
N SER A 312 -13.95 14.46 -71.24
CA SER A 312 -14.43 15.62 -70.49
C SER A 312 -13.83 15.67 -69.08
N ILE A 313 -13.62 16.88 -68.55
CA ILE A 313 -13.16 17.11 -67.17
C ILE A 313 -14.00 18.22 -66.54
N SER A 314 -14.51 17.99 -65.33
CA SER A 314 -15.13 19.03 -64.51
C SER A 314 -14.24 19.33 -63.30
N ILE A 315 -13.68 20.54 -63.26
CA ILE A 315 -12.82 21.00 -62.17
C ILE A 315 -13.63 21.20 -60.87
N ASP A 316 -14.84 21.73 -60.98
CA ASP A 316 -15.71 22.01 -59.83
C ASP A 316 -16.21 20.71 -59.18
N SER A 317 -16.60 19.74 -60.00
CA SER A 317 -17.03 18.42 -59.52
C SER A 317 -15.87 17.45 -59.27
N LYS A 318 -14.64 17.81 -59.64
CA LYS A 318 -13.40 17.01 -59.50
C LYS A 318 -13.50 15.61 -60.13
N ILE A 319 -14.19 15.51 -61.25
CA ILE A 319 -14.36 14.27 -62.02
C ILE A 319 -13.70 14.38 -63.39
N VAL A 320 -13.15 13.27 -63.86
CA VAL A 320 -12.53 13.10 -65.16
C VAL A 320 -13.17 11.92 -65.87
N THR A 321 -13.56 12.12 -67.12
CA THR A 321 -14.00 11.06 -68.01
C THR A 321 -12.85 10.72 -68.95
N SER A 322 -12.35 9.50 -68.81
CA SER A 322 -11.22 8.98 -69.56
C SER A 322 -11.61 7.69 -70.27
N VAL A 323 -11.25 7.54 -71.54
CA VAL A 323 -11.38 6.30 -72.29
C VAL A 323 -10.16 5.43 -72.02
N CYS A 324 -10.41 4.29 -71.38
CA CYS A 324 -9.43 3.24 -71.17
C CYS A 324 -9.41 2.29 -72.38
N PRO A 325 -8.23 1.92 -72.91
CA PRO A 325 -8.13 0.97 -74.03
C PRO A 325 -8.78 -0.40 -73.79
N ILE A 326 -8.95 -0.78 -72.52
CA ILE A 326 -9.48 -2.09 -72.11
C ILE A 326 -10.97 -2.02 -71.73
N HIS A 327 -11.42 -0.91 -71.15
CA HIS A 327 -12.74 -0.81 -70.51
C HIS A 327 -13.63 0.29 -71.08
N GLY A 328 -13.18 0.97 -72.15
CA GLY A 328 -13.92 2.06 -72.76
C GLY A 328 -13.99 3.32 -71.88
N GLU A 329 -15.03 4.12 -72.09
CA GLU A 329 -15.22 5.41 -71.41
C GLU A 329 -15.59 5.23 -69.94
N ILE A 330 -14.82 5.85 -69.04
CA ILE A 330 -14.98 5.74 -67.60
C ILE A 330 -14.89 7.12 -66.95
N THR A 331 -15.91 7.45 -66.16
CA THR A 331 -15.92 8.66 -65.31
C THR A 331 -15.51 8.30 -63.89
N GLN A 332 -14.50 8.99 -63.36
CA GLN A 332 -13.99 8.78 -62.01
C GLN A 332 -13.38 10.06 -61.43
N SER A 333 -13.03 10.07 -60.14
CA SER A 333 -12.46 11.27 -59.52
C SER A 333 -11.05 11.56 -60.03
N VAL A 334 -10.70 12.84 -60.16
CA VAL A 334 -9.37 13.28 -60.62
C VAL A 334 -8.27 12.75 -59.69
N SER A 335 -8.51 12.74 -58.37
CA SER A 335 -7.56 12.21 -57.38
C SER A 335 -7.39 10.69 -57.49
N GLY A 336 -8.48 9.96 -57.71
CA GLY A 336 -8.46 8.50 -57.90
C GLY A 336 -7.73 8.11 -59.20
N HIS A 337 -8.04 8.79 -60.30
CA HIS A 337 -7.38 8.57 -61.59
C HIS A 337 -5.88 8.89 -61.52
N ARG A 338 -5.50 9.98 -60.83
CA ARG A 338 -4.09 10.31 -60.60
C ARG A 338 -3.36 9.22 -59.80
N ALA A 339 -4.02 8.58 -58.84
CA ALA A 339 -3.38 7.55 -58.02
C ALA A 339 -3.19 6.21 -58.73
N HIS A 340 -4.20 5.76 -59.49
CA HIS A 340 -4.26 4.37 -59.97
C HIS A 340 -4.69 4.21 -61.44
N GLY A 341 -4.90 5.29 -62.19
CA GLY A 341 -5.35 5.23 -63.59
C GLY A 341 -6.81 4.77 -63.69
N CYS A 342 -7.11 3.80 -64.55
CA CYS A 342 -8.44 3.22 -64.68
C CYS A 342 -8.81 2.35 -63.46
N VAL A 343 -9.89 2.70 -62.76
CA VAL A 343 -10.39 1.95 -61.60
C VAL A 343 -10.70 0.48 -61.93
N HIS A 344 -11.19 0.19 -63.13
CA HIS A 344 -11.50 -1.18 -63.56
C HIS A 344 -10.24 -2.01 -63.82
N CYS A 345 -9.23 -1.45 -64.48
CA CYS A 345 -7.92 -2.09 -64.63
C CYS A 345 -7.30 -2.39 -63.26
N LYS A 346 -7.41 -1.46 -62.32
CA LYS A 346 -6.85 -1.63 -60.98
C LYS A 346 -7.54 -2.75 -60.20
N ARG A 347 -8.86 -2.87 -60.32
CA ARG A 347 -9.64 -3.97 -59.72
C ARG A 347 -9.22 -5.33 -60.26
N LEU A 348 -9.10 -5.47 -61.58
CA LEU A 348 -8.64 -6.72 -62.21
C LEU A 348 -7.21 -7.10 -61.79
N GLU A 349 -6.32 -6.12 -61.66
CA GLU A 349 -4.96 -6.35 -61.16
C GLU A 349 -4.97 -6.83 -59.70
N GLN A 350 -5.83 -6.24 -58.85
CA GLN A 350 -5.97 -6.63 -57.44
C GLN A 350 -6.56 -8.03 -57.27
N GLU A 351 -7.54 -8.41 -58.09
CA GLU A 351 -8.13 -9.75 -58.09
C GLU A 351 -7.07 -10.81 -58.45
N LYS A 352 -6.30 -10.57 -59.52
CA LYS A 352 -5.18 -11.47 -59.90
C LYS A 352 -4.12 -11.58 -58.80
N LEU A 353 -3.79 -10.46 -58.14
CA LEU A 353 -2.81 -10.42 -57.06
C LEU A 353 -3.29 -11.18 -55.81
N PHE A 354 -4.60 -11.22 -55.54
CA PHE A 354 -5.13 -11.98 -54.43
C PHE A 354 -4.93 -13.48 -54.65
N PHE A 355 -5.39 -14.00 -55.79
CA PHE A 355 -5.30 -15.43 -56.09
C PHE A 355 -3.85 -15.93 -56.23
N SER A 356 -2.93 -15.09 -56.73
CA SER A 356 -1.51 -15.47 -56.83
C SER A 356 -0.77 -15.52 -55.49
N ASN A 357 -1.30 -14.89 -54.44
CA ASN A 357 -0.70 -14.88 -53.10
C ASN A 357 -1.28 -15.95 -52.15
N LEU A 358 -2.24 -16.77 -52.60
CA LEU A 358 -2.75 -17.90 -51.83
C LEU A 358 -1.72 -19.02 -51.78
N THR A 359 -1.53 -19.63 -50.60
CA THR A 359 -0.63 -20.79 -50.47
C THR A 359 -1.27 -22.06 -51.04
N GLU A 360 -0.44 -23.05 -51.41
CA GLU A 360 -0.93 -24.36 -51.89
C GLU A 360 -1.86 -25.04 -50.88
N GLU A 361 -1.54 -24.97 -49.58
CA GLU A 361 -2.38 -25.48 -48.49
C GLU A 361 -3.74 -24.73 -48.39
N GLN A 362 -3.77 -23.43 -48.68
CA GLN A 362 -5.00 -22.64 -48.66
C GLN A 362 -5.90 -22.96 -49.86
N ASN A 363 -5.33 -23.14 -51.05
CA ASN A 363 -6.04 -23.55 -52.25
C ASN A 363 -6.58 -24.99 -52.15
N ALA A 364 -5.88 -25.90 -51.49
CA ALA A 364 -6.36 -27.27 -51.30
C ALA A 364 -7.50 -27.37 -50.26
N ASN A 365 -7.46 -26.54 -49.21
CA ASN A 365 -8.36 -26.66 -48.06
C ASN A 365 -9.56 -25.72 -48.08
N ASN A 366 -9.70 -24.88 -49.12
CA ASN A 366 -10.79 -23.92 -49.24
C ASN A 366 -11.21 -23.74 -50.70
N ASP A 367 -12.51 -23.57 -50.89
CA ASP A 367 -13.14 -23.22 -52.17
C ASP A 367 -13.40 -21.71 -52.22
N TYR A 368 -12.83 -21.06 -53.25
CA TYR A 368 -12.91 -19.62 -53.48
C TYR A 368 -13.82 -19.24 -54.66
N SER A 369 -14.63 -20.16 -55.17
CA SER A 369 -15.47 -19.95 -56.37
C SER A 369 -16.41 -18.73 -56.28
N ASN A 370 -16.79 -18.33 -55.06
CA ASN A 370 -17.68 -17.19 -54.81
C ASN A 370 -16.96 -15.88 -54.44
N VAL A 371 -15.62 -15.86 -54.42
CA VAL A 371 -14.86 -14.66 -54.05
C VAL A 371 -14.78 -13.67 -55.22
N ARG A 372 -15.23 -12.43 -55.01
CA ARG A 372 -15.09 -11.31 -55.95
C ARG A 372 -14.39 -10.12 -55.29
N ILE A 373 -13.35 -9.57 -55.91
CA ILE A 373 -12.61 -8.40 -55.39
C ILE A 373 -13.10 -7.13 -56.08
N ASN A 374 -13.94 -6.35 -55.38
CA ASN A 374 -14.65 -5.21 -55.98
C ASN A 374 -14.20 -3.85 -55.44
N GLU A 375 -13.47 -3.80 -54.33
CA GLU A 375 -13.06 -2.54 -53.69
C GLU A 375 -11.59 -2.17 -53.95
N LEU A 376 -11.34 -0.88 -54.19
CA LEU A 376 -9.98 -0.32 -54.29
C LEU A 376 -9.16 -0.54 -52.99
N ALA A 377 -9.84 -0.71 -51.86
CA ALA A 377 -9.28 -1.00 -50.53
C ALA A 377 -9.28 -2.51 -50.21
N PHE A 378 -8.71 -3.32 -51.10
CA PHE A 378 -8.67 -4.79 -51.01
C PHE A 378 -8.26 -5.36 -49.64
N ALA A 379 -7.33 -4.72 -48.91
CA ALA A 379 -6.83 -5.25 -47.63
C ALA A 379 -7.89 -5.36 -46.51
N SER A 380 -8.93 -4.51 -46.56
CA SER A 380 -10.04 -4.51 -45.60
C SER A 380 -11.32 -5.16 -46.13
N GLN A 381 -11.35 -5.56 -47.40
CA GLN A 381 -12.54 -6.16 -48.00
C GLN A 381 -12.82 -7.53 -47.35
N GLN A 382 -14.09 -7.78 -47.03
CA GLN A 382 -14.54 -9.09 -46.58
C GLN A 382 -14.72 -10.02 -47.78
N ILE A 383 -14.13 -11.21 -47.68
CA ILE A 383 -14.27 -12.30 -48.64
C ILE A 383 -15.03 -13.44 -47.99
N GLU A 384 -15.88 -14.10 -48.77
CA GLU A 384 -16.62 -15.29 -48.38
C GLU A 384 -16.08 -16.49 -49.15
N TYR A 385 -15.63 -17.51 -48.42
CA TYR A 385 -15.05 -18.74 -48.98
C TYR A 385 -15.53 -19.95 -48.18
N THR A 386 -15.51 -21.13 -48.78
CA THR A 386 -15.97 -22.36 -48.11
C THR A 386 -14.77 -23.19 -47.70
N CYS A 387 -14.66 -23.57 -46.42
CA CYS A 387 -13.61 -24.50 -45.98
C CYS A 387 -13.99 -25.93 -46.40
N THR A 388 -13.22 -26.55 -47.29
CA THR A 388 -13.52 -27.88 -47.85
C THR A 388 -13.40 -28.99 -46.82
N LEU A 389 -12.50 -28.85 -45.84
CA LEU A 389 -12.32 -29.81 -44.74
C LEU A 389 -13.53 -29.92 -43.80
N HIS A 390 -14.30 -28.85 -43.66
CA HIS A 390 -15.40 -28.79 -42.69
C HIS A 390 -16.75 -28.45 -43.31
N ASN A 391 -16.78 -28.21 -44.62
CA ASN A 391 -17.91 -27.75 -45.41
C ASN A 391 -18.69 -26.58 -44.76
N VAL A 392 -17.96 -25.53 -44.37
CA VAL A 392 -18.53 -24.35 -43.68
C VAL A 392 -18.13 -23.09 -44.43
N ALA A 393 -19.13 -22.24 -44.72
CA ALA A 393 -18.93 -20.90 -45.24
C ALA A 393 -18.22 -20.03 -44.19
N CYS A 394 -17.13 -19.39 -44.62
CA CYS A 394 -16.24 -18.59 -43.80
C CYS A 394 -16.16 -17.17 -44.38
N VAL A 395 -16.35 -16.17 -43.52
CA VAL A 395 -16.21 -14.75 -43.87
C VAL A 395 -15.02 -14.17 -43.13
N GLN A 396 -14.06 -13.60 -43.86
CA GLN A 396 -12.86 -12.98 -43.30
C GLN A 396 -12.37 -11.80 -44.14
N ASN A 397 -11.51 -10.95 -43.58
CA ASN A 397 -10.88 -9.89 -44.38
C ASN A 397 -9.79 -10.52 -45.28
N ALA A 398 -9.68 -10.05 -46.52
CA ALA A 398 -8.80 -10.66 -47.52
C ALA A 398 -7.33 -10.70 -47.08
N GLN A 399 -6.80 -9.61 -46.49
CA GLN A 399 -5.42 -9.59 -45.98
C GLN A 399 -5.22 -10.52 -44.78
N THR A 400 -6.21 -10.65 -43.89
CA THR A 400 -6.10 -11.54 -42.72
C THR A 400 -6.10 -13.02 -43.11
N HIS A 401 -6.81 -13.33 -44.20
CA HIS A 401 -6.84 -14.64 -44.81
C HIS A 401 -5.48 -14.98 -45.45
N LEU A 402 -4.93 -14.07 -46.27
CA LEU A 402 -3.57 -14.21 -46.84
C LEU A 402 -2.49 -14.35 -45.77
N ASP A 403 -2.59 -13.61 -44.66
CA ASP A 403 -1.64 -13.67 -43.54
C ASP A 403 -1.67 -15.03 -42.79
N GLY A 404 -2.61 -15.94 -43.12
CA GLY A 404 -2.70 -17.29 -42.54
C GLY A 404 -3.06 -17.32 -41.05
N ARG A 405 -3.54 -16.20 -40.49
CA ARG A 405 -3.73 -16.06 -39.03
C ARG A 405 -5.00 -16.71 -38.51
N THR A 406 -5.96 -17.00 -39.39
CA THR A 406 -7.29 -17.50 -39.00
C THR A 406 -7.78 -18.57 -39.96
N ALA A 407 -7.62 -19.84 -39.58
CA ALA A 407 -8.33 -20.95 -40.22
C ALA A 407 -9.82 -20.93 -39.83
N CYS A 408 -10.65 -21.78 -40.47
CA CYS A 408 -12.05 -21.93 -40.06
C CYS A 408 -12.15 -22.25 -38.55
N LYS A 409 -13.25 -21.85 -37.91
CA LYS A 409 -13.39 -21.97 -36.44
C LYS A 409 -13.16 -23.40 -35.93
N LYS A 410 -13.55 -24.41 -36.72
CA LYS A 410 -13.34 -25.84 -36.40
C LYS A 410 -11.85 -26.24 -36.52
N CYS A 411 -11.16 -25.91 -37.61
CA CYS A 411 -9.70 -26.10 -37.75
C CYS A 411 -8.90 -25.43 -36.62
N SER A 412 -9.27 -24.19 -36.26
CA SER A 412 -8.58 -23.42 -35.21
C SER A 412 -8.76 -24.04 -33.82
N ALA A 413 -9.92 -24.64 -33.55
CA ALA A 413 -10.19 -25.33 -32.30
C ALA A 413 -9.38 -26.63 -32.16
N GLN A 414 -9.26 -27.43 -33.22
CA GLN A 414 -8.46 -28.67 -33.22
C GLN A 414 -6.95 -28.40 -33.02
N LYS A 415 -6.38 -27.37 -33.66
CA LYS A 415 -4.96 -27.00 -33.46
C LYS A 415 -4.66 -26.49 -32.04
N LYS A 416 -5.64 -25.88 -31.35
CA LYS A 416 -5.46 -25.36 -29.98
C LYS A 416 -5.46 -26.46 -28.90
N SER A 417 -6.26 -27.51 -29.02
CA SER A 417 -6.37 -28.53 -27.96
C SER A 417 -5.11 -29.41 -27.83
N SER A 418 -4.51 -29.83 -28.94
CA SER A 418 -3.31 -30.68 -28.98
C SER A 418 -2.03 -29.98 -28.48
N ALA A 419 -1.77 -28.75 -28.94
CA ALA A 419 -0.60 -27.98 -28.52
C ALA A 419 -0.68 -27.52 -27.05
N GLN A 420 -1.89 -27.31 -26.52
CA GLN A 420 -2.12 -26.89 -25.14
C GLN A 420 -1.96 -28.05 -24.14
N MET A 421 -2.28 -29.29 -24.50
CA MET A 421 -2.00 -30.47 -23.68
C MET A 421 -0.49 -30.75 -23.55
N LYS A 422 0.25 -30.71 -24.67
CA LYS A 422 1.71 -30.95 -24.67
C LYS A 422 2.45 -29.92 -23.80
N ARG A 423 2.12 -28.63 -23.93
CA ARG A 423 2.66 -27.55 -23.08
C ARG A 423 2.29 -27.66 -21.61
N ARG A 424 1.10 -28.17 -21.27
CA ARG A 424 0.68 -28.32 -19.85
C ARG A 424 1.51 -29.40 -19.14
N LYS A 425 1.84 -30.49 -19.83
CA LYS A 425 2.65 -31.60 -19.29
C LYS A 425 4.13 -31.19 -19.10
N GLU A 426 4.72 -30.49 -20.07
CA GLU A 426 6.08 -29.95 -19.99
C GLU A 426 6.25 -28.89 -18.89
N ASN A 427 5.24 -28.04 -18.66
CA ASN A 427 5.26 -27.04 -17.58
C ASN A 427 5.04 -27.63 -16.18
N LEU A 428 4.43 -28.82 -16.06
CA LEU A 428 4.22 -29.49 -14.77
C LEU A 428 5.53 -30.08 -14.24
N ALA A 429 6.28 -30.78 -15.09
CA ALA A 429 7.57 -31.38 -14.73
C ALA A 429 8.57 -30.33 -14.23
N GLN A 430 8.74 -29.22 -14.97
CA GLN A 430 9.62 -28.12 -14.56
C GLN A 430 9.18 -27.43 -13.26
N ARG A 431 7.87 -27.42 -12.97
CA ARG A 431 7.34 -26.83 -11.73
C ARG A 431 7.64 -27.70 -10.52
N ILE A 432 7.49 -29.02 -10.66
CA ILE A 432 7.80 -30.00 -9.62
C ILE A 432 9.30 -29.97 -9.31
N GLU A 433 10.16 -29.98 -10.32
CA GLU A 433 11.62 -29.90 -10.15
C GLU A 433 12.02 -28.62 -9.40
N ARG A 434 11.45 -27.49 -9.81
CA ARG A 434 11.67 -26.21 -9.12
C ARG A 434 11.20 -26.23 -7.67
N PHE A 435 10.03 -26.80 -7.38
CA PHE A 435 9.52 -26.93 -6.02
C PHE A 435 10.45 -27.79 -5.15
N LEU A 436 10.87 -28.95 -5.65
CA LEU A 436 11.77 -29.86 -4.93
C LEU A 436 13.13 -29.21 -4.65
N SER A 437 13.69 -28.47 -5.62
CA SER A 437 14.93 -27.71 -5.42
C SER A 437 14.79 -26.67 -4.30
N MET A 438 13.70 -25.90 -4.29
CA MET A 438 13.46 -24.88 -3.25
C MET A 438 13.20 -25.53 -1.87
N ALA A 439 12.47 -26.65 -1.84
CA ALA A 439 12.23 -27.40 -0.62
C ALA A 439 13.54 -27.95 -0.02
N LYS A 440 14.42 -28.51 -0.85
CA LYS A 440 15.74 -29.00 -0.44
C LYS A 440 16.62 -27.88 0.12
N GLU A 441 16.66 -26.72 -0.56
CA GLU A 441 17.40 -25.55 -0.08
C GLU A 441 16.88 -25.04 1.27
N MET A 442 15.56 -25.04 1.46
CA MET A 442 14.94 -24.49 2.68
C MET A 442 14.99 -25.43 3.88
N TRP A 443 14.79 -26.72 3.67
CA TRP A 443 14.53 -27.68 4.75
C TRP A 443 15.64 -28.73 4.93
N GLY A 444 16.57 -28.84 3.99
CA GLY A 444 17.56 -29.91 3.92
C GLY A 444 17.00 -31.18 3.28
N GLU A 445 17.87 -32.13 2.94
CA GLU A 445 17.44 -33.44 2.44
C GLU A 445 16.82 -34.28 3.56
N GLY A 446 15.74 -35.02 3.24
CA GLY A 446 15.16 -36.05 4.12
C GLY A 446 14.23 -35.57 5.23
N ARG A 447 14.01 -34.25 5.43
CA ARG A 447 13.10 -33.73 6.46
C ARG A 447 11.60 -33.84 6.11
N TYR A 448 11.27 -33.71 4.82
CA TYR A 448 9.91 -33.80 4.31
C TYR A 448 9.85 -34.68 3.08
N VAL A 449 8.79 -35.47 2.98
CA VAL A 449 8.46 -36.29 1.82
C VAL A 449 7.14 -35.79 1.22
N TYR A 450 7.03 -35.80 -0.11
CA TYR A 450 5.89 -35.26 -0.82
C TYR A 450 5.20 -36.37 -1.64
N PRO A 451 4.35 -37.20 -1.01
CA PRO A 451 3.86 -38.45 -1.61
C PRO A 451 3.07 -38.25 -2.91
N ASN A 452 2.23 -37.21 -2.96
CA ASN A 452 1.28 -36.99 -4.06
C ASN A 452 1.61 -35.74 -4.90
N LEU A 453 2.87 -35.28 -4.86
CA LEU A 453 3.27 -33.99 -5.41
C LEU A 453 2.99 -33.85 -6.92
N GLN A 454 3.08 -34.94 -7.66
CA GLN A 454 2.86 -34.95 -9.11
C GLN A 454 1.40 -34.65 -9.48
N GLU A 455 0.45 -35.04 -8.63
CA GLU A 455 -0.99 -34.87 -8.84
C GLU A 455 -1.48 -33.55 -8.21
N GLU A 456 -0.91 -33.16 -7.07
CA GLU A 456 -1.40 -32.03 -6.27
C GLU A 456 -0.81 -30.68 -6.70
N LEU A 457 0.44 -30.62 -7.19
CA LEU A 457 1.14 -29.36 -7.49
C LEU A 457 0.78 -28.78 -8.87
N THR A 458 -0.49 -28.45 -9.06
CA THR A 458 -1.01 -27.81 -10.28
C THR A 458 -0.60 -26.34 -10.39
N THR A 459 -0.42 -25.63 -9.26
CA THR A 459 0.13 -24.28 -9.12
C THR A 459 0.89 -24.17 -7.80
N PHE A 460 1.67 -23.11 -7.59
CA PHE A 460 2.29 -22.87 -6.28
C PHE A 460 1.28 -22.45 -5.20
N ASP A 461 0.03 -22.15 -5.55
CA ASP A 461 -1.01 -21.88 -4.55
C ASP A 461 -1.85 -23.15 -4.26
N SER A 462 -1.57 -24.26 -4.94
CA SER A 462 -2.25 -25.55 -4.72
C SER A 462 -1.82 -26.16 -3.40
N GLU A 463 -2.80 -26.66 -2.64
CA GLU A 463 -2.58 -27.48 -1.45
C GLU A 463 -1.84 -28.76 -1.84
N ILE A 464 -0.75 -29.05 -1.14
CA ILE A 464 0.04 -30.27 -1.29
C ILE A 464 0.12 -31.00 0.04
N THR A 465 0.13 -32.31 -0.02
CA THR A 465 0.34 -33.22 1.10
C THR A 465 1.83 -33.35 1.37
N ILE A 466 2.21 -33.12 2.63
CA ILE A 466 3.59 -33.12 3.07
C ILE A 466 3.70 -34.04 4.26
N HIS A 467 4.51 -35.09 4.12
CA HIS A 467 4.86 -36.00 5.19
C HIS A 467 6.09 -35.49 5.92
N CYS A 468 6.01 -35.34 7.24
CA CYS A 468 7.15 -34.97 8.08
C CYS A 468 7.84 -36.23 8.60
N THR A 469 9.10 -36.45 8.24
CA THR A 469 9.86 -37.64 8.66
C THR A 469 10.27 -37.63 10.14
N ILE A 470 10.20 -36.47 10.79
CA ILE A 470 10.52 -36.32 12.22
C ILE A 470 9.35 -36.76 13.10
N HIS A 471 8.13 -36.46 12.66
CA HIS A 471 6.90 -36.68 13.44
C HIS A 471 6.01 -37.77 12.83
N GLU A 472 6.44 -38.39 11.74
CA GLU A 472 5.69 -39.41 10.98
C GLU A 472 4.23 -39.02 10.71
N THR A 473 4.01 -37.73 10.45
CA THR A 473 2.67 -37.15 10.30
C THR A 473 2.55 -36.36 9.02
N ASP A 474 1.37 -36.47 8.41
CA ASP A 474 1.02 -35.75 7.21
C ASP A 474 0.32 -34.43 7.56
N PHE A 475 0.63 -33.38 6.81
CA PHE A 475 -0.07 -32.12 6.86
C PHE A 475 -0.16 -31.51 5.47
N SER A 476 -1.19 -30.70 5.22
CA SER A 476 -1.36 -30.00 3.95
C SER A 476 -1.06 -28.52 4.08
N CYS A 477 -0.47 -27.94 3.04
CA CYS A 477 -0.45 -26.50 2.86
C CYS A 477 -0.19 -26.11 1.40
N PRO A 478 -0.36 -24.84 1.01
CA PRO A 478 -0.04 -24.41 -0.34
C PRO A 478 1.46 -24.56 -0.61
N GLY A 479 1.85 -25.21 -1.71
CA GLY A 479 3.25 -25.51 -1.99
C GLY A 479 4.15 -24.27 -1.99
N GLY A 480 3.65 -23.17 -2.52
CA GLY A 480 4.30 -21.87 -2.53
C GLY A 480 4.42 -21.23 -1.16
N GLU A 481 3.61 -21.59 -0.15
CA GLU A 481 3.80 -21.17 1.24
C GLU A 481 4.79 -22.06 1.99
N HIS A 482 4.83 -23.34 1.64
CA HIS A 482 5.85 -24.26 2.13
C HIS A 482 7.26 -23.81 1.72
N VAL A 483 7.40 -23.33 0.48
CA VAL A 483 8.68 -22.84 -0.09
C VAL A 483 8.78 -21.31 -0.23
N ARG A 484 7.87 -20.51 0.35
CA ARG A 484 7.96 -19.02 0.30
C ARG A 484 8.86 -18.48 1.39
N ASN A 485 9.62 -17.46 0.99
CA ASN A 485 10.22 -16.46 1.86
C ASN A 485 9.38 -15.17 1.75
N ARG A 486 8.32 -14.99 2.56
CA ARG A 486 7.52 -13.74 2.54
C ARG A 486 8.26 -12.63 3.29
N GLY A 487 8.48 -11.50 2.61
CA GLY A 487 9.45 -10.46 2.99
C GLY A 487 9.10 -9.47 4.12
N VAL A 488 9.96 -8.44 4.18
CA VAL A 488 10.02 -7.23 5.05
C VAL A 488 10.71 -7.39 6.42
N LYS A 489 10.92 -8.61 6.91
CA LYS A 489 11.93 -8.93 7.93
C LYS A 489 12.67 -10.19 7.46
N ALA A 490 13.99 -10.18 7.47
CA ALA A 490 14.84 -11.23 6.91
C ALA A 490 14.86 -12.54 7.73
N GLU A 491 13.72 -12.99 8.29
CA GLU A 491 13.66 -14.15 9.21
C GLU A 491 12.36 -14.98 9.10
N GLY A 492 11.58 -14.82 8.02
CA GLY A 492 10.35 -15.60 7.82
C GLY A 492 10.60 -16.98 7.21
N LYS A 493 10.88 -18.01 8.02
CA LYS A 493 10.95 -19.41 7.54
C LYS A 493 9.62 -19.84 6.88
N GLY A 494 9.69 -20.68 5.84
CA GLY A 494 8.52 -21.24 5.15
C GLY A 494 7.57 -22.00 6.08
N ARG A 495 6.37 -22.34 5.61
CA ARG A 495 5.39 -23.08 6.41
C ARG A 495 5.76 -24.57 6.49
N GLY A 496 6.45 -24.96 7.55
CA GLY A 496 6.80 -26.36 7.86
C GLY A 496 5.80 -27.07 8.78
N CYS A 497 6.14 -28.28 9.24
CA CYS A 497 5.33 -29.08 10.15
C CYS A 497 4.94 -28.27 11.41
N PRO A 498 3.64 -28.16 11.75
CA PRO A 498 3.17 -27.48 12.94
C PRO A 498 3.74 -28.06 14.24
N GLN A 499 3.99 -29.37 14.29
CA GLN A 499 4.58 -30.03 15.45
C GLN A 499 6.05 -29.64 15.61
N CYS A 500 6.88 -29.76 14.56
CA CYS A 500 8.26 -29.26 14.52
C CYS A 500 8.37 -27.81 15.00
N LYS A 501 7.50 -26.92 14.51
CA LYS A 501 7.48 -25.51 14.92
C LYS A 501 7.15 -25.35 16.40
N THR A 502 6.19 -26.12 16.89
CA THR A 502 5.80 -26.11 18.30
C THR A 502 6.94 -26.66 19.17
N ASP A 503 7.62 -27.71 18.74
CA ASP A 503 8.71 -28.33 19.49
C ASP A 503 9.96 -27.46 19.55
N ALA A 504 10.32 -26.78 18.46
CA ALA A 504 11.41 -25.79 18.46
C ALA A 504 11.12 -24.59 19.39
N LEU A 505 9.86 -24.12 19.41
CA LEU A 505 9.41 -23.09 20.35
C LEU A 505 9.36 -23.62 21.81
N ARG A 506 9.11 -24.91 22.00
CA ARG A 506 9.06 -25.56 23.31
C ARG A 506 10.45 -25.76 23.91
N THR A 507 11.45 -26.19 23.13
CA THR A 507 12.84 -26.33 23.60
C THR A 507 13.50 -24.99 23.87
N GLN A 508 13.27 -23.97 23.03
CA GLN A 508 13.78 -22.62 23.29
C GLN A 508 13.20 -21.95 24.54
N ASN A 509 11.99 -22.34 24.98
CA ASN A 509 11.29 -21.72 26.11
C ASN A 509 11.07 -22.68 27.30
N ARG A 510 11.73 -23.85 27.34
CA ARG A 510 11.65 -24.78 28.47
C ARG A 510 12.52 -24.23 29.60
N LYS A 511 11.88 -23.83 30.70
CA LYS A 511 12.60 -23.45 31.91
C LYS A 511 13.19 -24.69 32.59
N PRO A 512 14.34 -24.58 33.28
CA PRO A 512 14.86 -25.65 34.12
C PRO A 512 13.82 -26.16 35.12
N PHE A 513 13.77 -27.47 35.38
CA PHE A 513 12.79 -28.06 36.30
C PHE A 513 12.90 -27.48 37.72
N SER A 514 14.13 -27.15 38.15
CA SER A 514 14.39 -26.45 39.41
C SER A 514 13.66 -25.11 39.54
N GLU A 515 13.59 -24.31 38.45
CA GLU A 515 12.83 -23.06 38.45
C GLU A 515 11.31 -23.30 38.53
N VAL A 516 10.84 -24.41 37.96
CA VAL A 516 9.44 -24.81 38.03
C VAL A 516 9.07 -25.23 39.45
N GLN A 517 9.91 -26.04 40.10
CA GLN A 517 9.72 -26.45 41.49
C GLN A 517 9.65 -25.22 42.42
N GLU A 518 10.54 -24.26 42.23
CA GLU A 518 10.54 -23.02 43.03
C GLU A 518 9.28 -22.17 42.80
N ALA A 519 8.80 -22.07 41.57
CA ALA A 519 7.57 -21.33 41.26
C ALA A 519 6.30 -22.01 41.84
N PHE A 520 6.28 -23.35 41.88
CA PHE A 520 5.21 -24.11 42.52
C PHE A 520 5.24 -23.90 44.04
N ARG A 521 6.42 -23.99 44.67
CA ARG A 521 6.61 -23.72 46.10
C ARG A 521 6.13 -22.31 46.48
N LYS A 522 6.49 -21.29 45.70
CA LYS A 522 6.01 -19.90 45.85
C LYS A 522 4.50 -19.72 45.69
N SER A 523 3.83 -20.68 45.06
CA SER A 523 2.36 -20.68 44.89
C SER A 523 1.65 -21.60 45.89
N GLY A 524 2.37 -22.11 46.91
CA GLY A 524 1.83 -23.00 47.94
C GLY A 524 1.52 -24.42 47.43
N LEU A 525 2.25 -24.88 46.40
CA LEU A 525 2.09 -26.17 45.75
C LEU A 525 3.41 -26.95 45.78
N GLU A 526 3.36 -28.21 46.17
CA GLU A 526 4.48 -29.15 46.11
C GLU A 526 4.23 -30.16 44.99
N ILE A 527 5.21 -30.32 44.10
CA ILE A 527 5.08 -31.20 42.93
C ILE A 527 5.31 -32.65 43.39
N LEU A 528 4.36 -33.53 43.08
CA LEU A 528 4.43 -34.98 43.33
C LEU A 528 4.84 -35.79 42.09
N SER A 529 4.97 -35.13 40.93
CA SER A 529 5.38 -35.76 39.67
C SER A 529 6.90 -35.72 39.52
N ASP A 530 7.46 -36.72 38.83
CA ASP A 530 8.89 -36.78 38.57
C ASP A 530 9.30 -35.76 37.51
N GLU A 531 10.60 -35.45 37.42
CA GLU A 531 11.13 -34.54 36.40
C GLU A 531 10.79 -35.01 34.98
N GLY A 532 10.70 -36.33 34.76
CA GLY A 532 10.30 -36.93 33.49
C GLY A 532 8.89 -36.55 33.03
N ASP A 533 7.97 -36.25 33.96
CA ASP A 533 6.62 -35.82 33.63
C ASP A 533 6.56 -34.35 33.15
N TYR A 534 7.61 -33.57 33.45
CA TYR A 534 7.74 -32.19 33.01
C TYR A 534 8.29 -32.09 31.59
N ILE A 535 7.37 -32.23 30.63
CA ILE A 535 7.69 -32.05 29.21
C ILE A 535 7.69 -30.56 28.84
N ASN A 536 6.67 -29.80 29.26
CA ASN A 536 6.52 -28.38 28.90
C ASN A 536 5.52 -27.61 29.80
N GLY A 537 5.49 -26.27 29.65
CA GLY A 537 4.60 -25.37 30.39
C GLY A 537 3.08 -25.52 30.14
N ARG A 538 2.62 -26.36 29.21
CA ARG A 538 1.18 -26.64 29.02
C ARG A 538 0.73 -27.93 29.69
N ARG A 539 1.68 -28.80 30.06
CA ARG A 539 1.34 -30.05 30.75
C ARG A 539 0.90 -29.73 32.17
N LYS A 540 0.01 -30.58 32.67
CA LYS A 540 -0.38 -30.57 34.07
C LYS A 540 0.61 -31.43 34.83
N LEU A 541 1.12 -30.93 35.95
CA LEU A 541 1.86 -31.75 36.91
C LEU A 541 0.95 -32.05 38.09
N LYS A 542 1.03 -33.26 38.62
CA LYS A 542 0.37 -33.62 39.87
C LYS A 542 1.11 -32.89 40.99
N ALA A 543 0.37 -32.09 41.75
CA ALA A 543 0.90 -31.32 42.88
C ALA A 543 -0.07 -31.41 44.06
N VAL A 544 0.47 -31.35 45.27
CA VAL A 544 -0.30 -31.23 46.51
C VAL A 544 -0.19 -29.79 47.00
N CYS A 545 -1.29 -29.18 47.44
CA CYS A 545 -1.22 -27.90 48.09
C CYS A 545 -0.96 -28.05 49.59
N ILE A 546 -0.61 -26.96 50.25
CA ILE A 546 -0.37 -26.92 51.71
C ILE A 546 -1.58 -27.34 52.56
N ASN A 547 -2.81 -27.18 52.04
CA ASN A 547 -4.04 -27.71 52.62
C ASN A 547 -4.34 -29.16 52.20
N ASN A 548 -3.31 -29.90 51.78
CA ASN A 548 -3.34 -31.30 51.38
C ASN A 548 -4.25 -31.68 50.20
N HIS A 549 -4.65 -30.71 49.36
CA HIS A 549 -5.44 -31.00 48.17
C HIS A 549 -4.56 -31.43 46.99
N ILE A 550 -4.85 -32.59 46.42
CA ILE A 550 -4.25 -33.04 45.15
C ILE A 550 -4.87 -32.26 43.99
N THR A 551 -4.03 -31.63 43.18
CA THR A 551 -4.42 -30.85 42.01
C THR A 551 -3.50 -31.13 40.81
N TRP A 552 -3.98 -30.78 39.62
CA TRP A 552 -3.26 -30.92 38.36
C TRP A 552 -3.11 -29.57 37.65
N PRO A 553 -2.37 -28.61 38.24
CA PRO A 553 -2.19 -27.29 37.69
C PRO A 553 -1.36 -27.34 36.39
N ILE A 554 -1.70 -26.45 35.45
CA ILE A 554 -0.92 -26.25 34.23
C ILE A 554 0.35 -25.47 34.60
N VAL A 555 1.53 -26.04 34.33
CA VAL A 555 2.83 -25.49 34.76
C VAL A 555 3.01 -24.01 34.39
N GLY A 556 2.67 -23.63 33.16
CA GLY A 556 2.79 -22.26 32.66
C GLY A 556 1.84 -21.27 33.35
N LYS A 557 0.68 -21.73 33.84
CA LYS A 557 -0.20 -20.86 34.62
C LYS A 557 0.38 -20.61 36.01
N VAL A 558 1.02 -21.61 36.63
CA VAL A 558 1.71 -21.42 37.91
C VAL A 558 2.92 -20.49 37.73
N LEU A 559 3.76 -20.77 36.73
CA LEU A 559 4.97 -19.98 36.42
C LEU A 559 4.70 -18.49 36.17
N TYR A 560 3.69 -18.17 35.36
CA TYR A 560 3.50 -16.80 34.87
C TYR A 560 2.31 -16.06 35.49
N ARG A 561 1.37 -16.79 36.11
CA ARG A 561 0.15 -16.20 36.70
C ARG A 561 -0.01 -16.50 38.20
N ARG A 562 0.98 -17.17 38.82
CA ARG A 562 0.95 -17.56 40.24
C ARG A 562 -0.36 -18.26 40.62
N GLN A 563 -0.83 -19.14 39.74
CA GLN A 563 -2.06 -19.88 39.97
C GLN A 563 -1.89 -20.80 41.19
N SER A 564 -2.70 -20.59 42.22
CA SER A 564 -2.76 -21.44 43.42
C SER A 564 -3.78 -22.58 43.27
N CYS A 565 -3.93 -23.39 44.32
CA CYS A 565 -4.88 -24.49 44.34
C CYS A 565 -6.32 -23.99 44.11
N SER A 566 -6.96 -24.47 43.04
CA SER A 566 -8.34 -24.11 42.68
C SER A 566 -9.38 -24.58 43.70
N ARG A 567 -9.05 -25.56 44.54
CA ARG A 567 -9.90 -26.00 45.66
C ARG A 567 -9.78 -25.06 46.87
N CYS A 568 -8.62 -24.41 47.06
CA CYS A 568 -8.42 -23.43 48.12
C CYS A 568 -8.92 -22.01 47.76
N SER A 569 -9.30 -21.78 46.49
CA SER A 569 -9.81 -20.51 45.98
C SER A 569 -11.34 -20.37 46.04
N GLY A 570 -12.04 -21.28 46.72
CA GLY A 570 -13.48 -21.13 46.99
C GLY A 570 -13.77 -19.81 47.70
N SER A 571 -15.00 -19.29 47.54
CA SER A 571 -15.39 -18.09 48.27
C SER A 571 -15.36 -18.38 49.78
N ILE A 572 -14.94 -17.43 50.62
CA ILE A 572 -14.88 -17.65 52.08
C ILE A 572 -16.23 -18.12 52.63
N GLY A 573 -17.34 -17.63 52.05
CA GLY A 573 -18.68 -18.09 52.39
C GLY A 573 -18.92 -19.56 52.06
N GLU A 574 -18.56 -20.01 50.84
CA GLU A 574 -18.64 -21.42 50.42
C GLU A 574 -17.81 -22.34 51.34
N GLU A 575 -16.61 -21.90 51.76
CA GLU A 575 -15.75 -22.63 52.69
C GLU A 575 -16.37 -22.74 54.09
N ILE A 576 -16.90 -21.63 54.63
CA ILE A 576 -17.56 -21.60 55.94
C ILE A 576 -18.79 -22.52 55.91
N THR A 577 -19.62 -22.42 54.87
CA THR A 577 -20.79 -23.29 54.68
C THR A 577 -20.37 -24.74 54.63
N ARG A 578 -19.37 -25.11 53.83
CA ARG A 578 -18.91 -26.49 53.74
C ARG A 578 -18.43 -27.05 55.07
N LEU A 579 -17.55 -26.33 55.78
CA LEU A 579 -17.00 -26.80 57.06
C LEU A 579 -18.09 -26.92 58.12
N TRP A 580 -19.05 -26.00 58.14
CA TRP A 580 -20.20 -26.10 59.04
C TRP A 580 -21.11 -27.27 58.71
N PHE A 581 -21.39 -27.54 57.42
CA PHE A 581 -22.14 -28.73 57.00
C PHE A 581 -21.44 -30.03 57.42
N GLN A 582 -20.12 -30.10 57.25
CA GLN A 582 -19.34 -31.26 57.69
C GLN A 582 -19.40 -31.48 59.20
N ASP A 583 -19.34 -30.40 59.98
CA ASP A 583 -19.44 -30.46 61.44
C ASP A 583 -20.85 -30.86 61.89
N TYR A 584 -21.89 -30.29 61.27
CA TYR A 584 -23.29 -30.55 61.60
C TYR A 584 -23.74 -31.98 61.27
N PHE A 585 -23.35 -32.50 60.10
CA PHE A 585 -23.72 -33.86 59.67
C PHE A 585 -22.68 -34.93 60.07
N GLY A 586 -21.49 -34.54 60.54
CA GLY A 586 -20.40 -35.45 60.89
C GLY A 586 -19.77 -36.20 59.72
N VAL A 587 -20.07 -35.80 58.47
CA VAL A 587 -19.58 -36.47 57.24
C VAL A 587 -18.98 -35.45 56.26
N PRO A 588 -18.01 -35.86 55.41
CA PRO A 588 -17.42 -34.95 54.44
C PRO A 588 -18.43 -34.55 53.35
N PHE A 589 -18.43 -33.27 52.98
CA PHE A 589 -19.16 -32.74 51.83
C PHE A 589 -18.14 -32.33 50.78
N ILE A 590 -18.11 -33.03 49.64
CA ILE A 590 -17.09 -32.84 48.63
C ILE A 590 -17.70 -32.11 47.44
N LYS A 591 -16.98 -31.10 46.94
CA LYS A 591 -17.29 -30.47 45.66
C LYS A 591 -16.91 -31.43 44.54
N ASP A 592 -17.88 -32.16 44.03
CA ASP A 592 -17.67 -33.14 42.96
C ASP A 592 -18.52 -32.82 41.74
N ARG A 593 -17.95 -33.11 40.56
CA ARG A 593 -18.61 -32.92 39.28
C ARG A 593 -18.96 -34.28 38.70
N PHE A 594 -20.21 -34.67 38.81
CA PHE A 594 -20.68 -35.96 38.34
C PHE A 594 -21.69 -35.81 37.21
N LYS A 595 -21.80 -36.88 36.40
CA LYS A 595 -22.79 -36.97 35.33
C LYS A 595 -23.85 -37.96 35.79
N PRO A 596 -25.13 -37.57 35.89
CA PRO A 596 -26.19 -38.50 36.24
C PRO A 596 -26.25 -39.65 35.22
N SER A 597 -26.31 -40.88 35.71
CA SER A 597 -26.04 -42.09 34.93
C SER A 597 -27.07 -42.35 33.83
N ASP A 598 -28.30 -41.86 33.94
CA ASP A 598 -29.43 -42.48 33.22
C ASP A 598 -30.31 -41.57 32.34
N GLY A 599 -29.85 -40.39 31.90
CA GLY A 599 -30.64 -39.69 30.88
C GLY A 599 -30.19 -38.31 30.44
N GLY A 600 -29.32 -38.21 29.44
CA GLY A 600 -29.15 -36.96 28.64
C GLY A 600 -28.77 -35.65 29.39
N HIS A 601 -28.66 -35.65 30.71
CA HIS A 601 -28.41 -34.47 31.53
C HIS A 601 -26.97 -33.99 31.37
N GLN A 602 -26.79 -32.67 31.46
CA GLN A 602 -25.45 -32.07 31.50
C GLN A 602 -24.75 -32.39 32.82
N TYR A 603 -23.42 -32.26 32.87
CA TYR A 603 -22.64 -32.42 34.10
C TYR A 603 -23.16 -31.50 35.20
N LEU A 604 -23.42 -32.06 36.38
CA LEU A 604 -23.79 -31.33 37.58
C LEU A 604 -22.54 -31.09 38.42
N GLU A 605 -22.32 -29.86 38.87
CA GLU A 605 -21.24 -29.47 39.78
C GLU A 605 -21.91 -28.75 40.95
N LEU A 606 -21.95 -29.40 42.12
CA LEU A 606 -22.56 -28.88 43.34
C LEU A 606 -21.46 -28.42 44.30
N ASP A 607 -21.67 -27.31 45.02
CA ASP A 607 -20.65 -26.76 45.93
C ASP A 607 -20.26 -27.70 47.08
N GLY A 608 -21.17 -28.57 47.51
CA GLY A 608 -20.85 -29.74 48.30
C GLY A 608 -21.95 -30.80 48.22
N TYR A 609 -21.57 -32.05 47.99
CA TYR A 609 -22.48 -33.19 47.90
C TYR A 609 -21.96 -34.35 48.76
N ASN A 610 -22.87 -35.04 49.43
CA ASN A 610 -22.61 -36.30 50.09
C ASN A 610 -23.53 -37.38 49.50
N ALA A 611 -22.95 -38.39 48.87
CA ALA A 611 -23.67 -39.44 48.17
C ALA A 611 -24.44 -40.37 49.12
N ASP A 612 -23.88 -40.63 50.32
CA ASP A 612 -24.48 -41.55 51.29
C ASP A 612 -25.76 -40.96 51.92
N LEU A 613 -25.76 -39.63 52.14
CA LEU A 613 -26.92 -38.92 52.69
C LEU A 613 -27.91 -38.43 51.62
N ASN A 614 -27.53 -38.42 50.33
CA ASN A 614 -28.25 -37.75 49.25
C ASN A 614 -28.56 -36.27 49.55
N ILE A 615 -27.67 -35.59 50.28
CA ILE A 615 -27.80 -34.16 50.61
C ILE A 615 -26.73 -33.39 49.85
N ALA A 616 -27.13 -32.26 49.26
CA ALA A 616 -26.22 -31.30 48.64
C ALA A 616 -26.49 -29.88 49.15
N PHE A 617 -25.50 -29.01 49.09
CA PHE A 617 -25.69 -27.57 49.24
C PHE A 617 -25.12 -26.81 48.05
N GLU A 618 -25.73 -25.65 47.76
CA GLU A 618 -25.26 -24.70 46.76
C GLU A 618 -25.15 -23.31 47.40
N TYR A 619 -23.98 -22.68 47.32
CA TYR A 619 -23.72 -21.36 47.87
C TYR A 619 -23.96 -20.26 46.84
N GLN A 620 -25.02 -19.48 47.03
CA GLN A 620 -25.47 -18.47 46.08
C GLN A 620 -24.59 -17.21 46.14
N GLY A 621 -23.46 -17.22 45.44
CA GLY A 621 -22.53 -16.09 45.35
C GLY A 621 -23.12 -14.81 44.72
N ILE A 622 -22.35 -13.71 44.64
CA ILE A 622 -22.83 -12.42 44.09
C ILE A 622 -23.33 -12.48 42.65
N TYR A 623 -22.82 -13.45 41.88
CA TYR A 623 -23.26 -13.71 40.51
C TYR A 623 -24.66 -14.33 40.45
N HIS A 624 -25.22 -14.80 41.56
CA HIS A 624 -26.58 -15.32 41.65
C HIS A 624 -27.56 -14.30 42.23
N SER A 625 -27.07 -13.23 42.86
CA SER A 625 -27.91 -12.22 43.54
C SER A 625 -27.91 -10.83 42.90
N ASP A 626 -26.83 -10.39 42.23
CA ASP A 626 -26.77 -9.07 41.59
C ASP A 626 -26.61 -9.14 40.06
N PRO A 627 -27.63 -8.71 39.28
CA PRO A 627 -27.53 -8.60 37.82
C PRO A 627 -26.35 -7.74 37.34
N LYS A 628 -25.88 -6.78 38.14
CA LYS A 628 -24.74 -5.90 37.82
C LYS A 628 -23.39 -6.61 37.94
N ALA A 629 -23.32 -7.76 38.60
CA ALA A 629 -22.12 -8.59 38.64
C ALA A 629 -21.84 -9.25 37.28
N HIS A 630 -22.85 -9.36 36.40
CA HIS A 630 -22.70 -9.91 35.06
C HIS A 630 -22.32 -8.86 34.02
N ARG A 631 -21.54 -9.29 33.02
CA ARG A 631 -21.12 -8.42 31.91
C ARG A 631 -22.28 -7.95 31.04
N SER A 632 -23.36 -8.74 30.96
CA SER A 632 -24.55 -8.42 30.18
C SER A 632 -25.79 -9.09 30.76
N LYS A 633 -26.97 -8.59 30.34
CA LYS A 633 -28.28 -9.12 30.79
C LYS A 633 -28.51 -10.55 30.32
N GLU A 634 -27.96 -10.94 29.17
CA GLU A 634 -28.06 -12.29 28.62
C GLU A 634 -27.29 -13.31 29.46
N HIS A 635 -26.12 -12.93 29.98
CA HIS A 635 -25.33 -13.79 30.86
C HIS A 635 -26.03 -14.03 32.21
N TRP A 636 -26.71 -13.01 32.74
CA TRP A 636 -27.56 -13.13 33.94
C TRP A 636 -28.72 -14.10 33.71
N ILE A 637 -29.45 -13.96 32.59
CA ILE A 637 -30.56 -14.87 32.25
C ILE A 637 -30.06 -16.31 32.07
N ALA A 638 -28.88 -16.50 31.48
CA ALA A 638 -28.27 -17.82 31.33
C ALA A 638 -27.88 -18.44 32.68
N GLN A 639 -27.46 -17.65 33.66
CA GLN A 639 -27.19 -18.11 35.03
C GLN A 639 -28.48 -18.60 35.70
N LEU A 640 -29.56 -17.81 35.66
CA LEU A 640 -30.85 -18.20 36.24
C LEU A 640 -31.41 -19.49 35.64
N LYS A 641 -31.26 -19.69 34.33
CA LYS A 641 -31.65 -20.93 33.65
C LYS A 641 -30.82 -22.14 34.09
N ARG A 642 -29.54 -21.95 34.43
CA ARG A 642 -28.69 -23.02 34.99
C ARG A 642 -29.14 -23.37 36.39
N ASP A 643 -29.37 -22.38 37.25
CA ASP A 643 -29.82 -22.60 38.63
C ASP A 643 -31.18 -23.34 38.66
N GLU A 644 -32.11 -22.97 37.78
CA GLU A 644 -33.38 -23.69 37.60
C GLU A 644 -33.18 -25.13 37.13
N SER A 645 -32.23 -25.36 36.22
CA SER A 645 -31.89 -26.71 35.75
C SER A 645 -31.25 -27.56 36.84
N THR A 646 -30.36 -26.99 37.66
CA THR A 646 -29.74 -27.68 38.80
C THR A 646 -30.80 -28.14 39.79
N ARG A 647 -31.76 -27.28 40.15
CA ARG A 647 -32.88 -27.65 41.04
C ARG A 647 -33.71 -28.81 40.48
N LYS A 648 -34.03 -28.78 39.17
CA LYS A 648 -34.79 -29.85 38.52
C LYS A 648 -34.03 -31.17 38.53
N ILE A 649 -32.74 -31.15 38.19
CA ILE A 649 -31.91 -32.36 38.16
C ILE A 649 -31.75 -32.94 39.58
N CYS A 650 -31.50 -32.11 40.59
CA CYS A 650 -31.41 -32.59 41.97
C CYS A 650 -32.73 -33.22 42.44
N HIS A 651 -33.87 -32.61 42.12
CA HIS A 651 -35.19 -33.16 42.44
C HIS A 651 -35.45 -34.50 41.72
N GLU A 652 -35.10 -34.62 40.43
CA GLU A 652 -35.23 -35.86 39.65
C GLU A 652 -34.36 -37.00 40.21
N LEU A 653 -33.20 -36.67 40.79
CA LEU A 653 -32.27 -37.64 41.40
C LEU A 653 -32.57 -37.92 42.88
N GLY A 654 -33.60 -37.30 43.47
CA GLY A 654 -33.91 -37.44 44.89
C GLY A 654 -32.85 -36.83 45.82
N ILE A 655 -32.06 -35.87 45.33
CA ILE A 655 -31.04 -35.16 46.11
C ILE A 655 -31.69 -33.96 46.80
N GLU A 656 -31.60 -33.92 48.14
CA GLU A 656 -32.07 -32.82 48.97
C GLU A 656 -31.09 -31.63 48.85
N LEU A 657 -31.44 -30.61 48.07
CA LEU A 657 -30.59 -29.45 47.80
C LEU A 657 -30.89 -28.28 48.76
N ILE A 658 -29.91 -27.91 49.59
CA ILE A 658 -29.98 -26.77 50.50
C ILE A 658 -29.27 -25.57 49.87
N GLU A 659 -30.03 -24.53 49.51
CA GLU A 659 -29.48 -23.32 48.91
C GLU A 659 -29.18 -22.26 49.98
N VAL A 660 -27.90 -21.90 50.12
CA VAL A 660 -27.44 -20.92 51.11
C VAL A 660 -27.19 -19.58 50.44
N GLU A 661 -27.88 -18.53 50.90
CA GLU A 661 -27.71 -17.18 50.38
C GLU A 661 -26.33 -16.57 50.70
N LEU A 662 -25.91 -15.60 49.89
CA LEU A 662 -24.68 -14.83 50.10
C LEU A 662 -24.62 -14.18 51.49
N PHE A 663 -23.53 -14.43 52.21
CA PHE A 663 -23.22 -13.76 53.47
C PHE A 663 -22.77 -12.31 53.25
N ASN A 664 -23.00 -11.47 54.25
CA ASN A 664 -22.62 -10.06 54.22
C ASN A 664 -21.08 -9.90 54.20
N ARG A 665 -20.58 -9.55 53.01
CA ARG A 665 -19.15 -9.45 52.65
C ARG A 665 -18.35 -8.42 53.44
N ASN A 666 -19.01 -7.47 54.09
CA ASN A 666 -18.31 -6.36 54.73
C ASN A 666 -17.76 -6.73 56.11
N MET A 667 -18.31 -7.74 56.80
CA MET A 667 -17.82 -8.16 58.12
C MET A 667 -17.95 -9.65 58.45
N PHE A 668 -18.63 -10.49 57.65
CA PHE A 668 -18.92 -11.90 58.00
C PHE A 668 -19.34 -12.06 59.47
N LYS A 669 -20.38 -11.35 59.89
CA LYS A 669 -20.85 -11.40 61.27
C LYS A 669 -21.48 -12.77 61.54
N GLU A 670 -21.21 -13.32 62.71
CA GLU A 670 -21.80 -14.58 63.17
C GLU A 670 -23.34 -14.57 63.06
N SER A 671 -23.97 -13.47 63.47
CA SER A 671 -25.42 -13.28 63.38
C SER A 671 -25.99 -13.41 61.96
N ASP A 672 -25.26 -12.92 60.96
CA ASP A 672 -25.68 -12.94 59.55
C ASP A 672 -25.57 -14.36 58.97
N ILE A 673 -24.50 -15.08 59.32
CA ILE A 673 -24.30 -16.47 58.90
C ILE A 673 -25.37 -17.38 59.53
N ILE A 674 -25.64 -17.22 60.82
CA ILE A 674 -26.69 -17.97 61.54
C ILE A 674 -28.05 -17.72 60.89
N GLU A 675 -28.40 -16.47 60.59
CA GLU A 675 -29.67 -16.13 59.94
C GLU A 675 -29.80 -16.83 58.58
N LYS A 676 -28.77 -16.75 57.72
CA LYS A 676 -28.81 -17.34 56.38
C LYS A 676 -28.84 -18.87 56.39
N LEU A 677 -28.10 -19.52 57.27
CA LEU A 677 -28.15 -20.97 57.44
C LEU A 677 -29.51 -21.43 57.99
N THR A 678 -30.06 -20.70 58.96
CA THR A 678 -31.39 -20.99 59.52
C THR A 678 -32.48 -20.87 58.46
N LEU A 679 -32.42 -19.83 57.61
CA LEU A 679 -33.37 -19.67 56.49
C LEU A 679 -33.21 -20.80 55.45
N ALA A 680 -31.98 -21.20 55.15
CA ALA A 680 -31.70 -22.28 54.19
C ALA A 680 -32.20 -23.65 54.69
N PHE A 681 -32.11 -23.95 55.99
CA PHE A 681 -32.63 -25.21 56.53
C PHE A 681 -34.16 -25.20 56.64
N LYS A 682 -34.76 -24.05 56.97
CA LYS A 682 -36.21 -23.87 56.98
C LYS A 682 -36.84 -24.09 55.61
N SER A 683 -36.18 -23.70 54.51
CA SER A 683 -36.71 -23.88 53.15
C SER A 683 -36.85 -25.35 52.76
N VAL A 684 -36.12 -26.25 53.43
CA VAL A 684 -36.18 -27.70 53.24
C VAL A 684 -36.93 -28.41 54.39
N GLY A 685 -37.59 -27.64 55.26
CA GLY A 685 -38.40 -28.17 56.35
C GLY A 685 -37.61 -28.70 57.56
N ARG A 686 -36.34 -28.29 57.72
CA ARG A 686 -35.50 -28.62 58.88
C ARG A 686 -35.37 -27.42 59.82
N GLU A 687 -35.45 -27.65 61.12
CA GLU A 687 -35.19 -26.61 62.13
C GLU A 687 -33.83 -26.80 62.78
N LEU A 688 -33.04 -25.73 62.84
CA LEU A 688 -31.74 -25.69 63.53
C LEU A 688 -31.92 -25.21 64.97
N GLN A 689 -31.22 -25.86 65.91
CA GLN A 689 -31.17 -25.42 67.30
C GLN A 689 -29.96 -24.49 67.53
N ASN A 690 -29.99 -23.67 68.58
CA ASN A 690 -28.89 -22.76 68.90
C ASN A 690 -27.56 -23.49 69.12
N SER A 691 -27.58 -24.71 69.68
CA SER A 691 -26.42 -25.59 69.87
C SER A 691 -25.76 -26.03 68.56
N SER A 692 -26.47 -25.94 67.43
CA SER A 692 -25.94 -26.29 66.09
C SER A 692 -24.90 -25.28 65.56
N PHE A 693 -24.67 -24.18 66.28
CA PHE A 693 -23.74 -23.12 65.89
C PHE A 693 -22.54 -22.95 66.86
N ASP A 694 -22.42 -23.78 67.90
CA ASP A 694 -21.38 -23.65 68.93
C ASP A 694 -19.94 -23.72 68.38
N THR A 695 -19.75 -24.44 67.27
CA THR A 695 -18.47 -24.60 66.58
C THR A 695 -18.21 -23.51 65.53
N LEU A 696 -19.23 -22.72 65.16
CA LEU A 696 -19.16 -21.71 64.11
C LEU A 696 -18.06 -20.65 64.38
N PRO A 697 -17.89 -20.12 65.61
CA PRO A 697 -16.80 -19.18 65.88
C PRO A 697 -15.39 -19.78 65.68
N LYS A 698 -15.21 -21.08 65.96
CA LYS A 698 -13.94 -21.79 65.74
C LYS A 698 -13.70 -22.02 64.24
N ILE A 699 -14.73 -22.41 63.50
CA ILE A 699 -14.70 -22.58 62.04
C ILE A 699 -14.37 -21.25 61.36
N MET A 700 -15.06 -20.17 61.74
CA MET A 700 -14.80 -18.83 61.23
C MET A 700 -13.36 -18.38 61.50
N ASN A 701 -12.86 -18.54 62.73
CA ASN A 701 -11.47 -18.21 63.05
C ASN A 701 -10.47 -19.04 62.24
N THR A 702 -10.73 -20.34 62.02
CA THR A 702 -9.85 -21.22 61.23
C THR A 702 -9.78 -20.78 59.77
N VAL A 703 -10.91 -20.39 59.17
CA VAL A 703 -11.00 -19.98 57.75
C VAL A 703 -10.46 -18.55 57.54
N VAL A 704 -10.69 -17.66 58.50
CA VAL A 704 -10.39 -16.21 58.40
C VAL A 704 -8.98 -15.87 58.92
N LYS A 705 -8.43 -16.65 59.87
CA LYS A 705 -7.08 -16.45 60.43
C LYS A 705 -6.04 -17.47 59.93
N GLY A 706 -6.32 -18.20 58.85
CA GLY A 706 -5.32 -19.04 58.18
C GLY A 706 -4.06 -18.21 57.90
N THR A 707 -2.98 -18.51 58.63
CA THR A 707 -1.77 -17.70 58.79
C THR A 707 -1.09 -17.35 57.46
N GLU A 708 -1.27 -18.19 56.44
CA GLU A 708 -0.73 -17.99 55.09
C GLU A 708 -1.50 -16.97 54.25
N LYS A 709 -2.81 -16.81 54.45
CA LYS A 709 -3.61 -15.84 53.67
C LYS A 709 -3.40 -14.41 54.19
N ILE A 710 -3.09 -14.27 55.47
CA ILE A 710 -2.63 -13.00 56.04
C ILE A 710 -1.27 -12.62 55.45
N ALA A 711 -0.35 -13.59 55.25
CA ALA A 711 0.93 -13.35 54.59
C ALA A 711 0.75 -12.73 53.19
N VAL A 712 -0.28 -13.11 52.43
CA VAL A 712 -0.61 -12.48 51.13
C VAL A 712 -0.89 -10.98 51.25
N LEU A 713 -1.51 -10.52 52.35
CA LEU A 713 -1.74 -9.09 52.58
C LEU A 713 -0.42 -8.35 52.80
N PHE A 714 0.50 -8.96 53.56
CA PHE A 714 1.84 -8.41 53.80
C PHE A 714 2.71 -8.46 52.54
N ASP A 715 2.66 -9.54 51.76
CA ASP A 715 3.37 -9.67 50.48
C ASP A 715 2.90 -8.60 49.49
N ILE A 716 1.61 -8.30 49.44
CA ILE A 716 1.05 -7.23 48.60
C ILE A 716 1.47 -5.85 49.12
N ALA A 717 1.51 -5.69 50.45
CA ALA A 717 2.01 -4.47 51.08
C ALA A 717 3.47 -4.23 50.66
N GLU A 718 4.32 -5.25 50.73
CA GLU A 718 5.72 -5.17 50.33
C GLU A 718 5.88 -4.96 48.80
N LEU A 719 5.23 -5.81 48.00
CA LEU A 719 5.31 -5.76 46.52
C LEU A 719 4.90 -4.40 45.96
N HIS A 720 3.90 -3.77 46.57
CA HIS A 720 3.40 -2.47 46.13
C HIS A 720 3.84 -1.30 47.02
N ASN A 721 4.80 -1.51 47.92
CA ASN A 721 5.29 -0.48 48.84
C ASN A 721 4.15 0.30 49.55
N LEU A 722 3.27 -0.45 50.21
CA LEU A 722 2.12 0.00 50.98
C LEU A 722 2.25 -0.46 52.44
N THR A 723 1.47 0.15 53.31
CA THR A 723 1.22 -0.30 54.69
C THR A 723 -0.26 -0.66 54.81
N LEU A 724 -0.57 -1.83 55.37
CA LEU A 724 -1.94 -2.23 55.67
C LEU A 724 -2.41 -1.50 56.95
N LEU A 725 -3.52 -0.77 56.86
CA LEU A 725 -4.13 -0.05 57.99
C LEU A 725 -5.29 -0.82 58.63
N SER A 726 -5.93 -1.71 57.87
CA SER A 726 -6.93 -2.63 58.41
C SER A 726 -6.29 -3.62 59.37
N GLU A 727 -7.07 -4.16 60.31
CA GLU A 727 -6.63 -5.32 61.09
C GLU A 727 -6.19 -6.45 60.13
N PRO A 728 -5.08 -7.16 60.43
CA PRO A 728 -4.49 -8.17 59.55
C PRO A 728 -5.31 -9.46 59.58
N VAL A 729 -6.54 -9.39 59.10
CA VAL A 729 -7.54 -10.46 59.09
C VAL A 729 -7.94 -10.73 57.64
N TRP A 730 -8.00 -11.99 57.22
CA TRP A 730 -8.31 -12.31 55.82
C TRP A 730 -9.82 -12.43 55.58
N HIS A 731 -10.38 -11.44 54.90
CA HIS A 731 -11.78 -11.37 54.46
C HIS A 731 -11.98 -11.71 52.97
N GLY A 732 -10.94 -12.22 52.29
CA GLY A 732 -11.03 -12.71 50.91
C GLY A 732 -10.39 -11.78 49.89
N THR A 733 -10.27 -12.27 48.64
CA THR A 733 -9.58 -11.54 47.57
C THR A 733 -10.35 -10.31 47.09
N GLU A 734 -11.69 -10.32 47.21
CA GLU A 734 -12.57 -9.26 46.74
C GLU A 734 -12.91 -8.22 47.82
N HIS A 735 -12.56 -8.48 49.09
CA HIS A 735 -12.80 -7.53 50.18
C HIS A 735 -11.86 -6.33 50.08
N ASP A 736 -12.39 -5.11 50.27
CA ASP A 736 -11.62 -3.88 50.19
C ASP A 736 -10.88 -3.63 51.52
N TYR A 737 -9.55 -3.75 51.51
CA TYR A 737 -8.70 -3.42 52.66
C TYR A 737 -8.22 -1.98 52.60
N TYR A 738 -7.93 -1.39 53.75
CA TYR A 738 -7.36 -0.05 53.85
C TYR A 738 -5.84 -0.10 53.74
N TRP A 739 -5.31 0.63 52.76
CA TRP A 739 -3.88 0.71 52.47
C TRP A 739 -3.40 2.16 52.57
N GLU A 740 -2.19 2.35 53.08
CA GLU A 740 -1.44 3.59 52.99
C GLU A 740 -0.26 3.41 52.04
N CYS A 741 -0.04 4.37 51.14
CA CYS A 741 1.11 4.34 50.24
C CYS A 741 2.37 4.84 50.93
N ASN A 742 3.39 4.00 51.12
CA ASN A 742 4.64 4.40 51.78
C ASN A 742 5.42 5.48 50.98
N ARG A 743 5.07 5.69 49.70
CA ARG A 743 5.70 6.70 48.84
C ARG A 743 5.08 8.09 48.95
N CYS A 744 3.77 8.20 49.18
CA CYS A 744 3.06 9.49 49.12
C CYS A 744 2.02 9.69 50.22
N ASN A 745 1.98 8.76 51.19
CA ASN A 745 1.05 8.70 52.31
C ASN A 745 -0.42 8.77 51.91
N TYR A 746 -0.73 8.44 50.65
CA TYR A 746 -2.11 8.40 50.17
C TYR A 746 -2.79 7.15 50.71
N ARG A 747 -3.84 7.35 51.51
CA ARG A 747 -4.70 6.31 52.03
C ARG A 747 -5.83 6.01 51.05
N PHE A 748 -6.06 4.74 50.77
CA PHE A 748 -7.09 4.27 49.85
C PHE A 748 -7.57 2.88 50.23
N TYR A 749 -8.80 2.55 49.86
CA TYR A 749 -9.34 1.20 50.00
C TYR A 749 -9.23 0.47 48.66
N ASN A 750 -8.83 -0.80 48.70
CA ASN A 750 -8.80 -1.64 47.50
C ASN A 750 -8.73 -3.11 47.86
N SER A 751 -9.38 -3.94 47.06
CA SER A 751 -9.31 -5.38 47.22
C SER A 751 -7.96 -5.97 46.82
N VAL A 752 -7.62 -7.10 47.45
CA VAL A 752 -6.44 -7.91 47.12
C VAL A 752 -6.42 -8.28 45.64
N TYR A 753 -7.57 -8.65 45.08
CA TYR A 753 -7.73 -8.95 43.66
C TYR A 753 -7.35 -7.75 42.79
N ARG A 754 -7.88 -6.56 43.09
CA ARG A 754 -7.52 -5.32 42.37
C ARG A 754 -6.04 -4.98 42.53
N ARG A 755 -5.44 -5.25 43.69
CA ARG A 755 -4.02 -5.02 43.93
C ARG A 755 -3.14 -5.96 43.10
N LEU A 756 -3.40 -7.26 43.11
CA LEU A 756 -2.66 -8.25 42.32
C LEU A 756 -2.71 -7.99 40.81
N HIS A 757 -3.81 -7.42 40.32
CA HIS A 757 -4.00 -7.07 38.91
C HIS A 757 -3.61 -5.62 38.57
N ALA A 758 -3.12 -4.84 39.55
CA ALA A 758 -2.71 -3.47 39.31
C ALA A 758 -1.34 -3.44 38.62
N ALA A 759 -1.28 -2.81 37.44
CA ALA A 759 -0.04 -2.64 36.69
C ALA A 759 0.95 -1.62 37.31
N HIS A 760 0.63 -1.06 38.47
CA HIS A 760 1.39 0.04 39.08
C HIS A 760 2.06 -0.36 40.39
N GLU A 761 3.33 0.04 40.51
CA GLU A 761 4.23 -0.33 41.61
C GLU A 761 3.80 0.15 43.00
N CYS A 762 2.91 1.14 43.15
CA CYS A 762 2.41 1.50 44.47
C CYS A 762 0.93 1.87 44.53
N CYS A 763 0.53 3.09 44.86
CA CYS A 763 -0.90 3.44 44.88
C CYS A 763 -1.42 3.94 43.52
N PRO A 764 -2.75 3.89 43.28
CA PRO A 764 -3.35 4.46 42.07
C PRO A 764 -2.98 5.93 41.84
N LYS A 765 -2.82 6.71 42.92
CA LYS A 765 -2.40 8.12 42.86
C LYS A 765 -0.96 8.27 42.35
N CYS A 766 -0.02 7.45 42.84
CA CYS A 766 1.36 7.45 42.34
C CYS A 766 1.48 6.89 40.91
N SER A 767 0.62 5.94 40.54
CA SER A 767 0.50 5.48 39.15
C SER A 767 0.16 6.63 38.20
N LEU A 768 -0.77 7.51 38.60
CA LEU A 768 -1.11 8.70 37.83
C LEU A 768 0.08 9.67 37.69
N ILE A 769 1.03 9.66 38.63
CA ILE A 769 2.26 10.46 38.58
C ILE A 769 3.30 9.82 37.64
N LYS A 770 3.49 8.48 37.64
CA LYS A 770 4.35 7.76 36.67
C LYS A 770 3.76 7.70 35.25
N GLY A 771 2.43 7.68 35.12
CA GLY A 771 1.72 7.95 33.85
C GLY A 771 1.96 9.36 33.32
N GLY A 772 2.62 10.21 34.11
CA GLY A 772 3.21 11.48 33.72
C GLY A 772 4.36 11.36 32.72
N GLU A 773 5.11 10.25 32.65
CA GLU A 773 6.21 10.12 31.67
C GLU A 773 5.73 9.76 30.26
N THR A 774 4.61 9.05 30.14
CA THR A 774 3.88 8.92 28.86
C THR A 774 3.04 10.15 28.52
N ARG A 775 2.79 11.06 29.47
CA ARG A 775 2.16 12.38 29.22
C ARG A 775 3.16 13.52 28.94
N LYS A 776 4.41 13.43 29.41
CA LYS A 776 5.47 14.42 29.13
C LYS A 776 5.84 14.52 27.63
N ARG A 777 5.43 13.55 26.79
CA ARG A 777 5.56 13.61 25.32
C ARG A 777 4.36 14.23 24.59
N THR A 778 3.26 14.51 25.29
CA THR A 778 1.98 14.97 24.71
C THR A 778 1.59 16.39 25.14
N GLU A 779 2.35 16.97 26.07
CA GLU A 779 2.15 18.34 26.60
C GLU A 779 3.29 19.31 26.28
N ALA A 780 4.04 19.05 25.21
CA ALA A 780 4.84 20.09 24.57
C ALA A 780 3.97 20.90 23.58
N LEU A 781 3.14 21.78 24.15
CA LEU A 781 2.78 23.11 23.64
C LEU A 781 2.57 23.25 22.11
N LYS A 782 1.39 22.85 21.61
CA LYS A 782 0.81 23.43 20.37
C LYS A 782 -0.67 23.75 20.55
N ASP A 783 -0.91 25.03 20.86
CA ASP A 783 -2.11 25.85 20.59
C ASP A 783 -3.37 25.09 20.10
N ARG A 784 -4.23 24.71 21.05
CA ARG A 784 -5.54 24.07 20.81
C ARG A 784 -6.67 25.08 20.56
N SER A 785 -6.38 26.35 20.21
CA SER A 785 -7.42 27.34 19.88
C SER A 785 -8.33 26.87 18.74
N LYS A 786 -7.82 26.06 17.80
CA LYS A 786 -8.63 25.50 16.70
C LYS A 786 -9.69 24.51 17.17
N THR A 787 -9.41 23.71 18.20
CA THR A 787 -10.34 22.68 18.69
C THR A 787 -11.46 23.31 19.51
N LEU A 788 -11.12 24.31 20.34
CA LEU A 788 -12.11 25.11 21.06
C LEU A 788 -13.00 25.91 20.09
N LYS A 789 -12.44 26.50 19.03
CA LYS A 789 -13.23 27.18 17.98
C LYS A 789 -14.20 26.23 17.27
N LYS A 790 -13.83 24.97 17.04
CA LYS A 790 -14.73 23.96 16.48
C LYS A 790 -15.85 23.59 17.44
N LEU A 791 -15.56 23.44 18.73
CA LEU A 791 -16.57 23.19 19.74
C LEU A 791 -17.54 24.38 19.87
N SER A 792 -17.01 25.60 19.94
CA SER A 792 -17.80 26.83 19.96
C SER A 792 -18.81 26.89 18.81
N ARG A 793 -18.40 26.56 17.57
CA ARG A 793 -19.33 26.51 16.43
C ARG A 793 -20.43 25.46 16.59
N LYS A 794 -20.13 24.27 17.14
CA LYS A 794 -21.12 23.23 17.37
C LYS A 794 -22.09 23.58 18.49
N VAL A 795 -21.59 24.17 19.58
CA VAL A 795 -22.42 24.63 20.69
C VAL A 795 -23.34 25.78 20.23
N GLN A 796 -22.87 26.64 19.32
CA GLN A 796 -23.69 27.65 18.66
C GLN A 796 -24.85 27.07 17.84
N THR A 797 -24.66 25.94 17.16
CA THR A 797 -25.77 25.25 16.46
C THR A 797 -26.84 24.71 17.42
N LEU A 798 -26.48 24.48 18.69
CA LEU A 798 -27.43 24.12 19.75
C LEU A 798 -28.01 25.35 20.47
N GLY A 799 -27.75 26.56 19.95
CA GLY A 799 -28.28 27.82 20.49
C GLY A 799 -27.56 28.32 21.74
N VAL A 800 -26.33 27.89 22.00
CA VAL A 800 -25.53 28.27 23.17
C VAL A 800 -24.20 28.89 22.72
N ASP A 801 -23.75 29.97 23.35
CA ASP A 801 -22.41 30.53 23.19
C ASP A 801 -21.50 30.01 24.30
N LEU A 802 -20.35 29.45 23.92
CA LEU A 802 -19.39 28.87 24.85
C LEU A 802 -18.67 29.97 25.64
N THR A 803 -18.71 29.93 26.96
CA THR A 803 -17.99 30.87 27.83
C THR A 803 -16.60 30.35 28.21
N THR A 804 -16.38 29.04 28.16
CA THR A 804 -15.07 28.42 28.41
C THR A 804 -14.05 28.85 27.35
N LYS A 805 -12.98 29.55 27.80
CA LYS A 805 -11.93 30.11 26.93
C LYS A 805 -10.77 29.13 26.63
N VAL A 806 -10.73 27.98 27.30
CA VAL A 806 -9.69 26.96 27.17
C VAL A 806 -10.30 25.61 26.86
N TRP A 807 -9.66 24.84 25.97
CA TRP A 807 -10.09 23.49 25.66
C TRP A 807 -9.80 22.53 26.83
N GLN A 808 -10.85 22.02 27.48
CA GLN A 808 -10.76 21.14 28.65
C GLN A 808 -10.55 19.65 28.31
N GLY A 809 -10.79 19.23 27.06
CA GLY A 809 -10.72 17.83 26.62
C GLY A 809 -12.06 17.23 26.20
N SER A 810 -12.08 15.98 25.72
CA SER A 810 -13.30 15.29 25.28
C SER A 810 -13.81 14.22 26.25
N GLY A 811 -13.17 14.08 27.42
CA GLY A 811 -13.59 13.14 28.46
C GLY A 811 -14.89 13.58 29.16
N TYR A 812 -15.59 12.62 29.77
CA TYR A 812 -16.81 12.90 30.54
C TYR A 812 -16.55 13.73 31.80
N ASP A 813 -15.32 13.67 32.32
CA ASP A 813 -14.82 14.47 33.43
C ASP A 813 -14.46 15.91 33.03
N LYS A 814 -14.56 16.26 31.74
CA LYS A 814 -14.19 17.58 31.20
C LYS A 814 -15.44 18.39 30.88
N VAL A 815 -15.69 19.34 31.78
CA VAL A 815 -16.92 20.14 31.81
C VAL A 815 -16.71 21.47 31.08
N TYR A 816 -17.71 21.85 30.29
CA TYR A 816 -17.78 23.11 29.55
C TYR A 816 -18.99 23.91 30.00
N GLU A 817 -18.85 25.23 29.92
CA GLU A 817 -19.88 26.20 30.30
C GLU A 817 -20.24 27.08 29.10
N GLY A 818 -21.48 27.54 29.07
CA GLY A 818 -21.97 28.44 28.05
C GLY A 818 -23.19 29.22 28.48
N LYS A 819 -23.59 30.20 27.68
CA LYS A 819 -24.81 30.97 27.85
C LYS A 819 -25.74 30.72 26.67
N CYS A 820 -27.02 30.52 26.95
CA CYS A 820 -28.02 30.38 25.88
C CYS A 820 -28.13 31.69 25.09
N ARG A 821 -28.09 31.63 23.75
CA ARG A 821 -28.19 32.80 22.87
C ARG A 821 -29.56 33.47 22.89
N ARG A 822 -30.59 32.77 23.40
CA ARG A 822 -31.98 33.24 23.38
C ARG A 822 -32.47 33.79 24.72
N CYS A 823 -32.14 33.13 25.83
CA CYS A 823 -32.53 33.61 27.16
C CYS A 823 -31.38 34.20 27.97
N HIS A 824 -30.15 34.21 27.42
CA HIS A 824 -28.92 34.70 28.03
C HIS A 824 -28.53 34.10 29.40
N LYS A 825 -29.32 33.14 29.91
CA LYS A 825 -29.01 32.38 31.11
C LYS A 825 -27.87 31.39 30.86
N ILE A 826 -27.03 31.23 31.88
CA ILE A 826 -25.98 30.21 31.91
C ILE A 826 -26.65 28.85 31.82
N VAL A 827 -26.20 28.01 30.89
CA VAL A 827 -26.73 26.65 30.74
C VAL A 827 -26.08 25.72 31.76
N LYS A 828 -26.75 24.60 32.08
CA LYS A 828 -26.15 23.58 32.94
C LYS A 828 -24.81 23.14 32.35
N PRO A 829 -23.75 22.94 33.18
CA PRO A 829 -22.45 22.51 32.67
C PRO A 829 -22.57 21.19 31.89
N PHE A 830 -21.84 21.08 30.79
CA PHE A 830 -22.00 19.98 29.83
C PHE A 830 -20.66 19.48 29.30
N SER A 831 -20.57 18.20 28.94
CA SER A 831 -19.35 17.62 28.37
C SER A 831 -19.29 17.78 26.85
N TYR A 832 -18.12 17.57 26.26
CA TYR A 832 -17.97 17.50 24.80
C TYR A 832 -18.92 16.46 24.16
N ASN A 833 -19.11 15.32 24.83
CA ASN A 833 -19.96 14.24 24.34
C ASN A 833 -21.44 14.62 24.34
N ASP A 834 -21.89 15.44 25.28
CA ASP A 834 -23.28 15.94 25.32
C ASP A 834 -23.58 16.84 24.12
N VAL A 835 -22.62 17.67 23.72
CA VAL A 835 -22.70 18.49 22.50
C VAL A 835 -22.76 17.61 21.25
N MET A 836 -21.94 16.55 21.20
CA MET A 836 -21.90 15.63 20.05
C MET A 836 -23.18 14.79 19.93
N LYS A 837 -23.77 14.40 21.06
CA LYS A 837 -25.08 13.71 21.12
C LYS A 837 -26.27 14.66 20.92
N LYS A 838 -26.02 15.94 20.64
CA LYS A 838 -27.03 17.00 20.45
C LYS A 838 -28.03 17.08 21.63
N VAL A 839 -27.55 16.84 22.85
CA VAL A 839 -28.38 16.92 24.05
C VAL A 839 -28.87 18.37 24.22
N LYS A 840 -30.13 18.53 24.63
CA LYS A 840 -30.71 19.85 24.86
C LYS A 840 -30.02 20.54 26.05
N LEU A 841 -29.17 21.53 25.75
CA LEU A 841 -28.36 22.22 26.77
C LEU A 841 -29.14 23.31 27.53
N CYS A 842 -30.24 23.83 26.95
CA CYS A 842 -31.07 24.87 27.58
C CYS A 842 -32.56 24.50 27.55
N SER A 843 -33.28 24.75 28.64
CA SER A 843 -34.70 24.44 28.81
C SER A 843 -35.68 25.48 28.23
N CYS A 844 -35.22 26.55 27.55
CA CYS A 844 -36.12 27.59 27.03
C CYS A 844 -37.12 27.07 25.98
N LYS A 845 -38.38 27.53 26.04
CA LYS A 845 -39.54 26.99 25.27
C LYS A 845 -39.38 27.01 23.74
N SER A 846 -38.48 27.82 23.17
CA SER A 846 -38.32 27.98 21.71
C SER A 846 -37.43 26.95 21.00
N THR A 847 -36.83 25.98 21.70
CA THR A 847 -35.97 24.93 21.10
C THR A 847 -36.73 23.67 20.65
N LYS A 848 -38.07 23.67 20.69
CA LYS A 848 -38.92 22.50 20.35
C LYS A 848 -39.05 22.20 18.84
N GLN A 849 -38.51 23.03 17.95
CA GLN A 849 -38.76 22.94 16.49
C GLN A 849 -37.58 22.42 15.64
N LEU A 850 -36.53 21.86 16.23
CA LEU A 850 -35.46 21.21 15.48
C LEU A 850 -35.25 19.79 16.02
N ARG A 851 -36.18 18.89 15.69
CA ARG A 851 -35.97 17.45 15.73
C ARG A 851 -36.13 16.91 14.32
#